data_AF-A0AAD9CYY9-F1
#
_entry.id   AF-A0AAD9CYY9-F1
#
_cell.length_a   1.000
_cell.length_b   1.000
_cell.length_c   1.000
_cell.angle_alpha   90.00
_cell.angle_beta   90.00
_cell.angle_gamma   90.00
#
_symmetry.space_group_name_H-M   'P 1'
#
loop_
_entity.id
_entity.type
_entity.pdbx_description
1 polymer ?
#
loop_
_entity_poly.entity_id
_entity_poly.type
_entity_poly.pdbx_seq_one_letter_code
_entity_poly.pdbx_strand_id
1 'polypeptide(L)'
;MADQKWAADERKLASAYDDLFMGRHKAVQNAMDKILKKNPKSQPALVLRLRLLLAIKAPQRQIIEGFEKVKATGELSAQSAWHVAYVLRQEQRLDLLVDMYQKLWEAHPDHLEYGNEVFMYSLSTWDIPNVVVSTRKLFNATRNPAWAQRAAWAEWIANAPQPTPTSPFPPPMSDPKPVLTSKILLATSKSTSTSSDVLWLRLQILISSGSLKQALEVATESVDGASLARHWYRMQAVPVILEHIGEGKEEAWQKEWEWAAEKIQDDPECTRNYAFYRYLIDCIGRCADSADRAKETTALLRKLHESVGEKERAPLLAILELDLAVGQEVKASDKDWTRDVDAYWSRWGSKGPIVSEFEGIVKGDDGKRAKVIQMLRERSQNTHSDLQAFRETANARLFLLRQKPAGWIPQDTDVKSLWSLYLEGLAYGRNLPMTDVQPADDVGLAAVHLLLCMWSSNKADESPLLQAVGCLQYIISKSPSSAVAKWLLARVARLAGATQLIPNDFFEEKGPTEVQLDTISHLAIERSSGEASLKTIHSGWQSVIESAARMYQKTSVDVPEWTKQAVLKGSYAKVPSMRLLSQQLGQSLFSAVGQIEEARNALVSGSKVSDSLVRGITAHLKQAEQGDLADNRDWEVLQGLGGNLPPMKDLVQLETDVSSRWVKAWGGLVISLAGFEAGLKLDIGDVSADGLLATEGAFLDGFSKLGRWLDEAKQSEGVEAPEGVFDALIELLAEGKSETRWSSVYGLYLLIEATKYLEIMLGHLEEAAKPSGSGKIKKKADPLLVDIVGKVRGVKNDLREKSKVLAEGLGKLLEADQAIDWATVGSGFFNDEEFATELGKEIVAARREAVVRAQTILGGKK
;
A
#
# COMPACT_ATOMS: atom_id res chain seq x y z
N MET A 1 43.05 26.10 7.89
CA MET A 1 43.62 27.16 7.01
C MET A 1 42.60 27.73 6.00
N ALA A 2 41.48 27.05 5.70
CA ALA A 2 40.46 27.55 4.77
C ALA A 2 39.70 28.82 5.25
N ASP A 3 39.35 28.93 6.54
CA ASP A 3 38.58 30.08 7.07
C ASP A 3 39.27 31.44 6.90
N GLN A 4 40.60 31.49 6.95
CA GLN A 4 41.33 32.74 6.73
C GLN A 4 41.34 33.19 5.26
N LYS A 5 41.12 32.26 4.31
CA LYS A 5 41.21 32.53 2.86
C LYS A 5 40.03 33.36 2.35
N TRP A 6 38.84 33.19 2.94
CA TRP A 6 37.59 33.76 2.40
C TRP A 6 36.87 34.74 3.35
N ALA A 7 37.37 34.93 4.58
CA ALA A 7 36.73 35.77 5.60
C ALA A 7 36.40 37.21 5.14
N ALA A 8 37.23 37.82 4.29
CA ALA A 8 36.99 39.18 3.79
C ALA A 8 35.81 39.25 2.79
N ASP A 9 35.59 38.19 2.02
CA ASP A 9 34.45 38.12 1.08
C ASP A 9 33.17 37.71 1.82
N GLU A 10 33.25 36.83 2.83
CA GLU A 10 32.11 36.50 3.72
C GLU A 10 31.56 37.74 4.42
N ARG A 11 32.42 38.57 5.03
CA ARG A 11 31.99 39.82 5.68
C ARG A 11 31.27 40.79 4.73
N LYS A 12 31.70 40.87 3.46
CA LYS A 12 31.06 41.73 2.45
C LYS A 12 29.69 41.19 2.01
N LEU A 13 29.48 39.88 2.12
CA LEU A 13 28.25 39.20 1.74
C LEU A 13 27.28 38.98 2.90
N ALA A 14 27.65 39.33 4.14
CA ALA A 14 26.80 39.14 5.32
C ALA A 14 25.39 39.71 5.11
N SER A 15 25.28 40.98 4.67
CA SER A 15 23.98 41.60 4.39
C SER A 15 23.22 40.94 3.23
N ALA A 16 23.92 40.30 2.30
CA ALA A 16 23.30 39.61 1.18
C ALA A 16 22.69 38.26 1.59
N TYR A 17 23.18 37.64 2.67
CA TYR A 17 22.51 36.49 3.28
C TYR A 17 21.20 36.90 3.95
N ASP A 18 21.15 38.06 4.61
CA ASP A 18 19.91 38.62 5.17
C ASP A 18 18.92 38.99 4.06
N ASP A 19 19.41 39.59 2.96
CA ASP A 19 18.60 39.88 1.78
C ASP A 19 17.97 38.63 1.18
N LEU A 20 18.71 37.51 1.17
CA LEU A 20 18.18 36.24 0.71
C LEU A 20 17.06 35.73 1.62
N PHE A 21 17.21 35.83 2.94
CA PHE A 21 16.16 35.46 3.88
C PHE A 21 14.91 36.33 3.73
N MET A 22 15.07 37.62 3.44
CA MET A 22 13.98 38.57 3.19
C MET A 22 13.36 38.46 1.78
N GLY A 23 13.77 37.49 0.95
CA GLY A 23 13.25 37.30 -0.41
C GLY A 23 13.70 38.37 -1.43
N ARG A 24 14.71 39.18 -1.10
CA ARG A 24 15.22 40.27 -1.96
C ARG A 24 16.22 39.77 -3.00
N HIS A 25 15.78 38.84 -3.85
CA HIS A 25 16.64 38.08 -4.78
C HIS A 25 17.51 38.94 -5.72
N LYS A 26 17.00 40.08 -6.22
CA LYS A 26 17.77 40.99 -7.09
C LYS A 26 18.95 41.66 -6.36
N ALA A 27 18.78 42.01 -5.09
CA ALA A 27 19.85 42.60 -4.28
C ALA A 27 20.97 41.58 -4.03
N VAL A 28 20.59 40.34 -3.72
CA VAL A 28 21.51 39.20 -3.57
C VAL A 28 22.31 38.98 -4.86
N GLN A 29 21.63 38.92 -6.01
CA GLN A 29 22.27 38.72 -7.30
C GLN A 29 23.28 39.84 -7.61
N ASN A 30 22.91 41.11 -7.39
CA ASN A 30 23.80 42.25 -7.61
C ASN A 30 25.03 42.23 -6.69
N ALA A 31 24.85 41.88 -5.41
CA ALA A 31 25.93 41.78 -4.44
C ALA A 31 26.93 40.68 -4.82
N MET A 32 26.42 39.51 -5.22
CA MET A 32 27.23 38.40 -5.71
C MET A 32 27.98 38.74 -7.00
N ASP A 33 27.30 39.29 -8.01
CA ASP A 33 27.89 39.60 -9.31
C ASP A 33 29.04 40.62 -9.17
N LYS A 34 28.90 41.58 -8.26
CA LYS A 34 29.97 42.55 -7.93
C LYS A 34 31.23 41.87 -7.40
N ILE A 35 31.08 40.82 -6.58
CA ILE A 35 32.22 40.07 -6.02
C ILE A 35 32.76 39.08 -7.04
N LEU A 36 31.91 38.30 -7.71
CA LEU A 36 32.32 37.31 -8.72
C LEU A 36 33.02 37.97 -9.92
N LYS A 37 32.67 39.22 -10.26
CA LYS A 37 33.39 39.99 -11.28
C LYS A 37 34.85 40.27 -10.90
N LYS A 38 35.13 40.51 -9.62
CA LYS A 38 36.49 40.79 -9.12
C LYS A 38 37.24 39.50 -8.78
N ASN A 39 36.53 38.56 -8.17
CA ASN A 39 37.03 37.30 -7.67
C ASN A 39 36.14 36.14 -8.18
N PRO A 40 36.34 35.64 -9.42
CA PRO A 40 35.48 34.61 -10.00
C PRO A 40 35.44 33.28 -9.23
N LYS A 41 36.47 33.01 -8.42
CA LYS A 41 36.61 31.81 -7.57
C LYS A 41 36.26 32.07 -6.10
N SER A 42 35.59 33.19 -5.78
CA SER A 42 35.16 33.50 -4.41
C SER A 42 34.15 32.45 -3.93
N GLN A 43 34.59 31.59 -3.01
CA GLN A 43 33.76 30.50 -2.46
C GLN A 43 32.47 31.03 -1.82
N PRO A 44 32.48 32.06 -0.94
CA PRO A 44 31.26 32.59 -0.33
C PRO A 44 30.25 33.12 -1.34
N ALA A 45 30.71 33.76 -2.42
CA ALA A 45 29.85 34.30 -3.47
C ALA A 45 29.21 33.18 -4.32
N LEU A 46 29.95 32.09 -4.59
CA LEU A 46 29.42 30.91 -5.29
C LEU A 46 28.45 30.12 -4.41
N VAL A 47 28.70 30.03 -3.10
CA VAL A 47 27.77 29.41 -2.14
C VAL A 47 26.48 30.21 -2.03
N LEU A 48 26.57 31.54 -1.97
CA LEU A 48 25.38 32.41 -1.99
C LEU A 48 24.62 32.28 -3.32
N ARG A 49 25.32 32.09 -4.45
CA ARG A 49 24.68 31.77 -5.73
C ARG A 49 23.90 30.48 -5.68
N LEU A 50 24.48 29.44 -5.11
CA LEU A 50 23.85 28.14 -4.96
C LEU A 50 22.58 28.25 -4.10
N ARG A 51 22.65 29.00 -3.00
CA ARG A 51 21.50 29.32 -2.13
C ARG A 51 20.40 30.12 -2.85
N LEU A 52 20.78 31.06 -3.73
CA LEU A 52 19.84 31.82 -4.54
C LEU A 52 19.13 30.93 -5.57
N LEU A 53 19.86 30.01 -6.24
CA LEU A 53 19.27 29.06 -7.18
C LEU A 53 18.17 28.20 -6.52
N LEU A 54 18.41 27.75 -5.30
CA LEU A 54 17.39 27.05 -4.51
C LEU A 54 16.20 27.96 -4.19
N ALA A 55 16.44 29.19 -3.72
CA ALA A 55 15.37 30.12 -3.34
C ALA A 55 14.44 30.49 -4.51
N ILE A 56 14.96 30.53 -5.75
CA ILE A 56 14.18 30.77 -6.96
C ILE A 56 13.60 29.49 -7.59
N LYS A 57 13.76 28.32 -6.93
CA LYS A 57 13.32 27.01 -7.43
C LYS A 57 13.87 26.71 -8.83
N ALA A 58 15.15 27.01 -9.06
CA ALA A 58 15.81 26.70 -10.33
C ALA A 58 15.82 25.19 -10.59
N PRO A 59 15.88 24.74 -11.87
CA PRO A 59 15.98 23.31 -12.17
C PRO A 59 17.16 22.66 -11.46
N GLN A 60 16.97 21.46 -10.89
CA GLN A 60 17.98 20.74 -10.11
C GLN A 60 19.33 20.60 -10.84
N ARG A 61 19.31 20.44 -12.17
CA ARG A 61 20.52 20.43 -13.00
C ARG A 61 21.39 21.68 -12.79
N GLN A 62 20.78 22.87 -12.77
CA GLN A 62 21.51 24.12 -12.55
C GLN A 62 22.06 24.22 -11.13
N ILE A 63 21.36 23.65 -10.15
CA ILE A 63 21.80 23.61 -8.76
C ILE A 63 23.01 22.69 -8.62
N ILE A 64 22.99 21.51 -9.25
CA ILE A 64 24.13 20.57 -9.31
C ILE A 64 25.33 21.23 -10.01
N GLU A 65 25.12 21.87 -11.17
CA GLU A 65 26.18 22.63 -11.87
C GLU A 65 26.75 23.77 -11.00
N GLY A 66 25.92 24.40 -10.17
CA GLY A 66 26.33 25.39 -9.18
C GLY A 66 27.19 24.78 -8.07
N PHE A 67 26.81 23.61 -7.56
CA PHE A 67 27.56 22.87 -6.54
C PHE A 67 28.94 22.45 -7.05
N GLU A 68 29.06 21.96 -8.29
CA GLU A 68 30.36 21.61 -8.88
C GLU A 68 31.31 22.82 -8.98
N LYS A 69 30.76 24.02 -9.24
CA LYS A 69 31.55 25.26 -9.21
C LYS A 69 32.05 25.61 -7.81
N VAL A 70 31.22 25.39 -6.77
CA VAL A 70 31.62 25.57 -5.37
C VAL A 70 32.71 24.56 -5.00
N LYS A 71 32.53 23.28 -5.35
CA LYS A 71 33.49 22.20 -5.10
C LYS A 71 34.86 22.48 -5.74
N ALA A 72 34.88 23.08 -6.92
CA ALA A 72 36.11 23.50 -7.61
C ALA A 72 36.93 24.59 -6.87
N THR A 73 36.40 25.21 -5.81
CA THR A 73 37.12 26.21 -5.01
C THR A 73 38.07 25.61 -3.96
N GLY A 74 38.01 24.30 -3.75
CA GLY A 74 38.78 23.56 -2.75
C GLY A 74 38.00 23.29 -1.46
N GLU A 75 38.73 23.14 -0.35
CA GLU A 75 38.16 22.90 0.99
C GLU A 75 37.17 24.01 1.39
N LEU A 76 36.03 23.61 1.94
CA LEU A 76 34.94 24.51 2.33
C LEU A 76 35.16 25.07 3.75
N SER A 77 34.90 26.36 3.96
CA SER A 77 34.76 26.92 5.32
C SER A 77 33.58 26.25 6.05
N ALA A 78 33.56 26.26 7.38
CA ALA A 78 32.47 25.67 8.16
C ALA A 78 31.10 26.28 7.79
N GLN A 79 31.06 27.60 7.59
CA GLN A 79 29.88 28.33 7.14
C GLN A 79 29.48 27.93 5.70
N SER A 80 30.44 27.84 4.79
CA SER A 80 30.19 27.40 3.41
C SER A 80 29.64 25.97 3.37
N ALA A 81 30.23 25.05 4.14
CA ALA A 81 29.77 23.68 4.27
C ALA A 81 28.33 23.61 4.79
N TRP A 82 27.96 24.41 5.79
CA TRP A 82 26.58 24.47 6.30
C TRP A 82 25.57 24.93 5.25
N HIS A 83 25.89 25.98 4.48
CA HIS A 83 25.01 26.48 3.43
C HIS A 83 24.86 25.50 2.27
N VAL A 84 25.96 24.87 1.85
CA VAL A 84 25.94 23.81 0.83
C VAL A 84 25.13 22.62 1.33
N ALA A 85 25.33 22.21 2.58
CA ALA A 85 24.57 21.13 3.21
C ALA A 85 23.07 21.41 3.21
N TYR A 86 22.67 22.64 3.55
CA TYR A 86 21.27 23.05 3.45
C TYR A 86 20.73 22.87 2.04
N VAL A 87 21.47 23.31 1.00
CA VAL A 87 20.98 23.20 -0.38
C VAL A 87 20.83 21.74 -0.80
N LEU A 88 21.85 20.92 -0.55
CA LEU A 88 21.81 19.50 -0.91
C LEU A 88 20.69 18.74 -0.20
N ARG A 89 20.39 19.08 1.07
CA ARG A 89 19.25 18.50 1.80
C ARG A 89 17.90 18.87 1.15
N GLN A 90 17.73 20.13 0.76
CA GLN A 90 16.48 20.59 0.13
C GLN A 90 16.29 19.97 -1.27
N GLU A 91 17.38 19.73 -2.00
CA GLU A 91 17.37 19.04 -3.30
C GLU A 91 17.40 17.52 -3.20
N GLN A 92 17.30 16.96 -1.99
CA GLN A 92 17.36 15.52 -1.71
C GLN A 92 18.61 14.81 -2.28
N ARG A 93 19.73 15.53 -2.42
CA ARG A 93 21.04 15.01 -2.85
C ARG A 93 21.92 14.65 -1.65
N LEU A 94 21.40 13.76 -0.82
CA LEU A 94 22.09 13.29 0.38
C LEU A 94 23.35 12.47 0.05
N ASP A 95 23.41 11.86 -1.13
CA ASP A 95 24.60 11.19 -1.67
C ASP A 95 25.81 12.13 -1.77
N LEU A 96 25.60 13.33 -2.33
CA LEU A 96 26.64 14.36 -2.45
C LEU A 96 27.05 14.93 -1.10
N LEU A 97 26.12 14.94 -0.14
CA LEU A 97 26.33 15.42 1.21
C LEU A 97 27.26 14.48 2.00
N VAL A 98 27.06 13.17 1.88
CA VAL A 98 27.97 12.15 2.45
C VAL A 98 29.38 12.32 1.88
N ASP A 99 29.53 12.40 0.56
CA ASP A 99 30.84 12.61 -0.10
C ASP A 99 31.55 13.88 0.39
N MET A 100 30.80 14.98 0.54
CA MET A 100 31.34 16.24 1.02
C MET A 100 31.88 16.12 2.46
N TYR A 101 31.07 15.62 3.40
CA TYR A 101 31.49 15.51 4.80
C TYR A 101 32.58 14.45 5.00
N GLN A 102 32.60 13.40 4.19
CA GLN A 102 33.65 12.39 4.22
C GLN A 102 35.01 13.00 3.88
N LYS A 103 35.08 13.80 2.81
CA LYS A 103 36.32 14.51 2.42
C LYS A 103 36.77 15.52 3.47
N LEU A 104 35.82 16.24 4.08
CA LEU A 104 36.13 17.17 5.17
C LEU A 104 36.68 16.44 6.40
N TRP A 105 36.13 15.27 6.73
CA TRP A 105 36.62 14.48 7.87
C TRP A 105 37.96 13.81 7.60
N GLU A 106 38.23 13.38 6.36
CA GLU A 106 39.54 12.87 5.94
C GLU A 106 40.62 13.95 6.03
N ALA A 107 40.28 15.21 5.68
CA ALA A 107 41.18 16.35 5.82
C ALA A 107 41.38 16.78 7.29
N HIS A 108 40.35 16.62 8.13
CA HIS A 108 40.37 16.99 9.56
C HIS A 108 39.89 15.83 10.45
N PRO A 109 40.70 14.76 10.64
CA PRO A 109 40.27 13.57 11.38
C PRO A 109 39.88 13.85 12.85
N ASP A 110 40.50 14.86 13.45
CA ASP A 110 40.26 15.28 14.83
C ASP A 110 38.91 16.02 15.01
N HIS A 111 38.29 16.48 13.93
CA HIS A 111 37.01 17.19 13.98
C HIS A 111 35.83 16.21 13.98
N LEU A 112 35.54 15.64 15.15
CA LEU A 112 34.56 14.55 15.32
C LEU A 112 33.15 14.88 14.83
N GLU A 113 32.75 16.16 14.80
CA GLU A 113 31.45 16.57 14.26
C GLU A 113 31.30 16.23 12.78
N TYR A 114 32.38 16.29 11.97
CA TYR A 114 32.31 15.87 10.57
C TYR A 114 32.07 14.37 10.46
N GLY A 115 32.71 13.57 11.32
CA GLY A 115 32.43 12.14 11.42
C GLY A 115 30.98 11.84 11.84
N ASN A 116 30.41 12.65 12.74
CA ASN A 116 29.00 12.55 13.11
C ASN A 116 28.07 12.89 11.93
N GLU A 117 28.37 13.94 11.16
CA GLU A 117 27.59 14.27 9.95
C GLU A 117 27.69 13.15 8.90
N VAL A 118 28.87 12.56 8.67
CA VAL A 118 29.03 11.38 7.80
C VAL A 118 28.13 10.24 8.28
N PHE A 119 28.17 9.91 9.57
CA PHE A 119 27.31 8.87 10.14
C PHE A 119 25.82 9.15 9.91
N MET A 120 25.36 10.36 10.22
CA MET A 120 23.95 10.75 10.13
C MET A 120 23.44 10.71 8.68
N TYR A 121 24.19 11.26 7.72
CA TYR A 121 23.75 11.25 6.32
C TYR A 121 23.87 9.86 5.70
N SER A 122 24.90 9.08 6.04
CA SER A 122 25.00 7.69 5.58
C SER A 122 23.84 6.85 6.09
N LEU A 123 23.37 7.10 7.31
CA LEU A 123 22.17 6.43 7.84
C LEU A 123 20.89 6.88 7.12
N SER A 124 20.81 8.15 6.71
CA SER A 124 19.66 8.67 5.94
C SER A 124 19.57 8.08 4.53
N THR A 125 20.72 7.87 3.88
CA THR A 125 20.82 7.25 2.55
C THR A 125 20.89 5.73 2.59
N TRP A 126 20.88 5.15 3.79
CA TRP A 126 21.09 3.74 4.01
C TRP A 126 22.42 3.18 3.44
N ASP A 127 23.47 4.01 3.44
CA ASP A 127 24.84 3.63 3.07
C ASP A 127 25.52 2.91 4.25
N ILE A 128 25.18 1.63 4.39
CA ILE A 128 25.67 0.77 5.47
C ILE A 128 27.20 0.68 5.55
N PRO A 129 27.96 0.56 4.44
CA PRO A 129 29.42 0.61 4.49
C PRO A 129 29.96 1.86 5.20
N ASN A 130 29.44 3.04 4.86
CA ASN A 130 29.87 4.28 5.52
C ASN A 130 29.36 4.41 6.95
N VAL A 131 28.20 3.85 7.29
CA VAL A 131 27.72 3.76 8.68
C VAL A 131 28.66 2.90 9.53
N VAL A 132 29.11 1.76 9.02
CA VAL A 132 30.08 0.87 9.69
C VAL A 132 31.41 1.59 9.92
N VAL A 133 31.98 2.19 8.88
CA VAL A 133 33.28 2.86 8.98
C VAL A 133 33.22 4.05 9.95
N SER A 134 32.19 4.88 9.84
CA SER A 134 32.06 6.09 10.67
C SER A 134 31.83 5.75 12.15
N THR A 135 30.95 4.80 12.46
CA THR A 135 30.71 4.35 13.85
C THR A 135 31.95 3.74 14.49
N ARG A 136 32.73 2.91 13.77
CA ARG A 136 34.00 2.36 14.27
C ARG A 136 35.03 3.45 14.55
N LYS A 137 35.23 4.38 13.62
CA LYS A 137 36.18 5.49 13.79
C LYS A 137 35.80 6.36 14.99
N LEU A 138 34.53 6.72 15.13
CA LEU A 138 34.01 7.50 16.26
C LEU A 138 34.16 6.75 17.59
N PHE A 139 33.89 5.44 17.62
CA PHE A 139 34.15 4.62 18.80
C PHE A 139 35.64 4.60 19.15
N ASN A 140 36.53 4.40 18.19
CA ASN A 140 37.97 4.36 18.43
C ASN A 140 38.52 5.69 18.95
N ALA A 141 38.02 6.81 18.43
CA ALA A 141 38.43 8.15 18.86
C ALA A 141 37.88 8.53 20.25
N THR A 142 36.65 8.15 20.58
CA THR A 142 35.97 8.60 21.82
C THR A 142 36.00 7.57 22.95
N ARG A 143 36.14 6.28 22.62
CA ARG A 143 35.94 5.12 23.52
C ARG A 143 34.58 5.14 24.24
N ASN A 144 33.59 5.84 23.70
CA ASN A 144 32.26 5.95 24.29
C ASN A 144 31.46 4.65 24.10
N PRO A 145 30.91 4.04 25.16
CA PRO A 145 30.08 2.83 25.07
C PRO A 145 28.89 2.93 24.10
N ALA A 146 28.28 4.11 23.96
CA ALA A 146 27.18 4.33 23.03
C ALA A 146 27.63 4.17 21.56
N TRP A 147 28.86 4.61 21.23
CA TRP A 147 29.44 4.38 19.91
C TRP A 147 29.83 2.91 19.69
N ALA A 148 30.27 2.21 20.75
CA ALA A 148 30.50 0.76 20.66
C ALA A 148 29.22 0.00 20.30
N GLN A 149 28.09 0.37 20.92
CA GLN A 149 26.79 -0.23 20.65
C GLN A 149 26.30 0.07 19.22
N ARG A 150 26.42 1.32 18.76
CA ARG A 150 26.07 1.69 17.38
C ARG A 150 26.95 1.00 16.35
N ALA A 151 28.24 0.86 16.63
CA ALA A 151 29.15 0.10 15.79
C ALA A 151 28.78 -1.39 15.78
N ALA A 152 28.43 -1.98 16.92
CA ALA A 152 27.96 -3.36 16.98
C ALA A 152 26.70 -3.59 16.14
N TRP A 153 25.73 -2.67 16.22
CA TRP A 153 24.54 -2.69 15.38
C TRP A 153 24.86 -2.51 13.90
N ALA A 154 25.72 -1.54 13.54
CA ALA A 154 26.13 -1.29 12.17
C ALA A 154 26.82 -2.51 11.53
N GLU A 155 27.70 -3.16 12.28
CA GLU A 155 28.35 -4.40 11.85
C GLU A 155 27.36 -5.54 11.68
N TRP A 156 26.40 -5.68 12.60
CA TRP A 156 25.37 -6.70 12.49
C TRP A 156 24.48 -6.48 11.26
N ILE A 157 24.01 -5.25 11.02
CA ILE A 157 23.13 -4.96 9.88
C ILE A 157 23.83 -5.12 8.52
N ALA A 158 25.15 -4.94 8.48
CA ALA A 158 25.96 -5.15 7.28
C ALA A 158 26.17 -6.62 6.94
N ASN A 159 26.17 -7.50 7.94
CA ASN A 159 26.72 -8.84 7.81
C ASN A 159 25.73 -9.98 8.12
N ALA A 160 24.62 -9.70 8.81
CA ALA A 160 23.67 -10.72 9.26
C ALA A 160 22.32 -10.63 8.53
N PRO A 161 21.56 -11.75 8.47
CA PRO A 161 20.17 -11.73 8.02
C PRO A 161 19.34 -10.73 8.83
N GLN A 162 18.50 -9.97 8.14
CA GLN A 162 17.69 -8.94 8.77
C GLN A 162 16.30 -9.47 9.15
N PRO A 163 15.75 -9.06 10.31
CA PRO A 163 14.41 -9.42 10.74
C PRO A 163 13.34 -9.05 9.72
N THR A 164 12.35 -9.94 9.55
CA THR A 164 11.15 -9.69 8.75
C THR A 164 9.90 -9.91 9.62
N PRO A 165 8.70 -9.46 9.19
CA PRO A 165 7.46 -9.71 9.93
C PRO A 165 7.19 -11.20 10.19
N THR A 166 7.58 -12.07 9.27
CA THR A 166 7.41 -13.54 9.37
C THR A 166 8.56 -14.23 10.09
N SER A 167 9.73 -13.59 10.19
CA SER A 167 10.90 -14.10 10.90
C SER A 167 11.53 -12.99 11.76
N PRO A 168 10.92 -12.65 12.92
CA PRO A 168 11.41 -11.57 13.80
C PRO A 168 12.81 -11.83 14.37
N PHE A 169 13.19 -13.10 14.53
CA PHE A 169 14.55 -13.55 14.85
C PHE A 169 15.01 -14.52 13.76
N PRO A 170 15.80 -14.06 12.78
CA PRO A 170 16.34 -14.94 11.74
C PRO A 170 17.20 -16.08 12.32
N PRO A 171 17.30 -17.22 11.62
CA PRO A 171 18.12 -18.34 12.06
C PRO A 171 19.62 -17.99 12.07
N PRO A 172 20.45 -18.79 12.78
CA PRO A 172 21.89 -18.58 12.84
C PRO A 172 22.56 -18.58 11.47
N MET A 173 23.62 -17.78 11.32
CA MET A 173 24.41 -17.77 10.09
C MET A 173 25.24 -19.04 9.94
N SER A 174 25.42 -19.49 8.70
CA SER A 174 26.32 -20.61 8.39
C SER A 174 27.80 -20.29 8.67
N ASP A 175 28.24 -19.04 8.42
CA ASP A 175 29.57 -18.54 8.82
C ASP A 175 29.41 -17.40 9.84
N PRO A 176 29.80 -17.58 11.12
CA PRO A 176 29.67 -16.55 12.13
C PRO A 176 30.77 -15.48 12.07
N LYS A 177 31.87 -15.70 11.32
CA LYS A 177 33.04 -14.79 11.25
C LYS A 177 32.68 -13.31 11.06
N PRO A 178 31.76 -12.96 10.15
CA PRO A 178 31.39 -11.56 9.90
C PRO A 178 30.77 -10.85 11.12
N VAL A 179 30.11 -11.59 12.03
CA VAL A 179 29.37 -11.02 13.17
C VAL A 179 30.15 -11.09 14.49
N LEU A 180 31.32 -11.75 14.52
CA LEU A 180 32.19 -11.74 15.71
C LEU A 180 32.59 -10.32 16.14
N THR A 181 32.83 -9.42 15.17
CA THR A 181 33.14 -8.02 15.50
C THR A 181 31.98 -7.34 16.21
N SER A 182 30.74 -7.56 15.75
CA SER A 182 29.53 -7.05 16.42
C SER A 182 29.45 -7.55 17.86
N LYS A 183 29.72 -8.83 18.09
CA LYS A 183 29.70 -9.44 19.43
C LYS A 183 30.73 -8.80 20.37
N ILE A 184 31.96 -8.60 19.91
CA ILE A 184 33.05 -7.99 20.69
C ILE A 184 32.74 -6.52 21.02
N LEU A 185 32.27 -5.75 20.04
CA LEU A 185 31.91 -4.35 20.22
C LEU A 185 30.76 -4.20 21.23
N LEU A 186 29.75 -5.06 21.14
CA LEU A 186 28.63 -5.05 22.08
C LEU A 186 29.09 -5.40 23.50
N ALA A 187 29.96 -6.39 23.66
CA ALA A 187 30.53 -6.74 24.97
C ALA A 187 31.33 -5.58 25.58
N THR A 188 31.99 -4.78 24.75
CA THR A 188 32.76 -3.60 25.18
C THR A 188 31.85 -2.48 25.73
N SER A 189 30.56 -2.48 25.39
CA SER A 189 29.61 -1.47 25.91
C SER A 189 29.28 -1.64 27.40
N LYS A 190 29.69 -2.75 28.06
CA LYS A 190 29.42 -3.08 29.47
C LYS A 190 27.93 -3.05 29.89
N SER A 191 27.01 -2.95 28.94
CA SER A 191 25.56 -2.90 29.20
C SER A 191 25.02 -4.30 29.49
N THR A 192 24.56 -4.51 30.72
CA THR A 192 23.65 -5.60 31.09
C THR A 192 22.26 -5.31 30.53
N SER A 193 22.04 -5.54 29.22
CA SER A 193 20.73 -5.45 28.55
C SER A 193 19.82 -4.33 29.12
N THR A 194 20.35 -3.11 29.19
CA THR A 194 19.78 -2.01 30.01
C THR A 194 18.36 -1.61 29.59
N SER A 195 18.01 -1.82 28.32
CA SER A 195 16.67 -1.67 27.79
C SER A 195 16.24 -2.91 27.00
N SER A 196 14.94 -3.04 26.76
CA SER A 196 14.39 -4.13 25.95
C SER A 196 14.93 -4.11 24.51
N ASP A 197 15.21 -2.93 23.93
CA ASP A 197 15.86 -2.81 22.62
C ASP A 197 17.32 -3.30 22.63
N VAL A 198 18.07 -3.07 23.72
CA VAL A 198 19.44 -3.59 23.85
C VAL A 198 19.40 -5.12 24.00
N LEU A 199 18.45 -5.65 24.77
CA LEU A 199 18.21 -7.10 24.86
C LEU A 199 17.91 -7.68 23.48
N TRP A 200 17.00 -7.06 22.73
CA TRP A 200 16.67 -7.48 21.36
C TRP A 200 17.91 -7.53 20.47
N LEU A 201 18.70 -6.45 20.42
CA LEU A 201 19.93 -6.40 19.62
C LEU A 201 20.93 -7.49 20.05
N ARG A 202 21.07 -7.72 21.36
CA ARG A 202 21.96 -8.75 21.90
C ARG A 202 21.52 -10.15 21.47
N LEU A 203 20.23 -10.44 21.55
CA LEU A 203 19.67 -11.72 21.08
C LEU A 203 19.91 -11.90 19.58
N GLN A 204 19.65 -10.86 18.75
CA GLN A 204 19.92 -10.91 17.31
C GLN A 204 21.38 -11.27 17.01
N ILE A 205 22.35 -10.61 17.67
CA ILE A 205 23.78 -10.86 17.46
C ILE A 205 24.20 -12.26 17.96
N LEU A 206 23.69 -12.70 19.12
CA LEU A 206 24.02 -14.03 19.66
C LEU A 206 23.46 -15.17 18.80
N ILE A 207 22.22 -15.04 18.33
CA ILE A 207 21.60 -16.01 17.41
C ILE A 207 22.36 -16.01 16.08
N SER A 208 22.57 -14.84 15.48
CA SER A 208 23.29 -14.70 14.20
C SER A 208 24.70 -15.31 14.26
N SER A 209 25.40 -15.15 15.38
CA SER A 209 26.76 -15.70 15.59
C SER A 209 26.79 -17.18 16.00
N GLY A 210 25.64 -17.85 16.08
CA GLY A 210 25.56 -19.27 16.52
C GLY A 210 25.88 -19.49 17.99
N SER A 211 25.96 -18.43 18.81
CA SER A 211 26.23 -18.52 20.26
C SER A 211 24.97 -18.89 21.04
N LEU A 212 24.32 -20.00 20.67
CA LEU A 212 22.94 -20.33 21.04
C LEU A 212 22.76 -20.60 22.54
N LYS A 213 23.69 -21.29 23.19
CA LYS A 213 23.62 -21.52 24.65
C LYS A 213 23.62 -20.20 25.42
N GLN A 214 24.47 -19.26 25.00
CA GLN A 214 24.53 -17.91 25.57
C GLN A 214 23.27 -17.09 25.21
N ALA A 215 22.72 -17.26 24.01
CA ALA A 215 21.47 -16.61 23.61
C ALA A 215 20.30 -17.08 24.49
N LEU A 216 20.23 -18.37 24.77
CA LEU A 216 19.22 -18.98 25.63
C LEU A 216 19.32 -18.42 27.06
N GLU A 217 20.51 -18.46 27.66
CA GLU A 217 20.79 -17.89 28.99
C GLU A 217 20.36 -16.42 29.08
N VAL A 218 20.75 -15.61 28.10
CA VAL A 218 20.36 -14.19 28.05
C VAL A 218 18.84 -14.02 27.91
N ALA A 219 18.18 -14.82 27.07
CA ALA A 219 16.73 -14.75 26.89
C ALA A 219 15.96 -15.15 28.16
N THR A 220 16.47 -16.13 28.91
CA THR A 220 15.82 -16.64 30.13
C THR A 220 16.08 -15.78 31.36
N GLU A 221 17.29 -15.25 31.54
CA GLU A 221 17.65 -14.47 32.74
C GLU A 221 17.22 -13.00 32.67
N SER A 222 17.06 -12.45 31.45
CA SER A 222 16.77 -11.01 31.28
C SER A 222 15.29 -10.63 31.50
N VAL A 223 14.44 -11.56 31.93
CA VAL A 223 12.97 -11.41 31.97
C VAL A 223 12.33 -11.42 33.37
N ASP A 224 13.09 -11.62 34.44
CA ASP A 224 12.55 -11.54 35.80
C ASP A 224 12.22 -10.09 36.18
N GLY A 225 10.97 -9.83 36.61
CA GLY A 225 10.46 -8.48 36.87
C GLY A 225 10.45 -7.55 35.66
N ALA A 226 10.51 -8.10 34.44
CA ALA A 226 10.69 -7.33 33.22
C ALA A 226 9.39 -6.84 32.57
N SER A 227 9.52 -5.85 31.67
CA SER A 227 8.43 -5.39 30.80
C SER A 227 7.94 -6.47 29.84
N LEU A 228 6.67 -6.42 29.44
CA LEU A 228 6.04 -7.29 28.42
C LEU A 228 6.86 -7.44 27.13
N ALA A 229 7.56 -6.39 26.68
CA ALA A 229 8.41 -6.45 25.49
C ALA A 229 9.55 -7.49 25.63
N ARG A 230 10.12 -7.66 26.82
CA ARG A 230 11.18 -8.66 27.04
C ARG A 230 10.62 -10.08 27.06
N HIS A 231 9.44 -10.27 27.67
CA HIS A 231 8.72 -11.55 27.58
C HIS A 231 8.40 -11.90 26.13
N TRP A 232 7.92 -10.93 25.35
CA TRP A 232 7.68 -11.11 23.92
C TRP A 232 8.94 -11.52 23.16
N TYR A 233 10.07 -10.84 23.39
CA TYR A 233 11.33 -11.21 22.76
C TYR A 233 11.82 -12.60 23.16
N ARG A 234 11.60 -13.05 24.42
CA ARG A 234 11.87 -14.44 24.83
C ARG A 234 10.99 -15.43 24.05
N MET A 235 9.67 -15.23 24.04
CA MET A 235 8.72 -16.11 23.35
C MET A 235 8.99 -16.22 21.84
N GLN A 236 9.58 -15.18 21.23
CA GLN A 236 9.94 -15.19 19.81
C GLN A 236 11.34 -15.77 19.55
N ALA A 237 12.32 -15.48 20.42
CA ALA A 237 13.71 -15.90 20.23
C ALA A 237 13.96 -17.35 20.63
N VAL A 238 13.37 -17.82 21.73
CA VAL A 238 13.63 -19.15 22.29
C VAL A 238 13.26 -20.28 21.33
N PRO A 239 12.10 -20.26 20.63
CA PRO A 239 11.80 -21.28 19.62
C PRO A 239 12.90 -21.42 18.56
N VAL A 240 13.38 -20.30 18.03
CA VAL A 240 14.46 -20.27 17.02
C VAL A 240 15.76 -20.82 17.61
N ILE A 241 16.10 -20.46 18.85
CA ILE A 241 17.29 -20.93 19.54
C ILE A 241 17.24 -22.45 19.75
N LEU A 242 16.13 -22.97 20.29
CA LEU A 242 15.96 -24.39 20.62
C LEU A 242 15.81 -25.28 19.39
N GLU A 243 15.38 -24.74 18.24
CA GLU A 243 15.41 -25.47 16.97
C GLU A 243 16.83 -25.78 16.50
N HIS A 244 17.82 -25.00 16.94
CA HIS A 244 19.21 -25.10 16.49
C HIS A 244 20.20 -25.55 17.60
N ILE A 245 19.70 -25.80 18.81
CA ILE A 245 20.48 -26.44 19.89
C ILE A 245 20.31 -27.97 19.79
N GLY A 246 21.43 -28.69 19.85
CA GLY A 246 21.43 -30.16 19.88
C GLY A 246 21.05 -30.72 21.26
N GLU A 247 21.95 -30.62 22.23
CA GLU A 247 21.77 -31.20 23.58
C GLU A 247 20.97 -30.27 24.51
N GLY A 248 20.13 -30.86 25.37
CA GLY A 248 19.37 -30.14 26.41
C GLY A 248 18.09 -29.44 25.91
N LYS A 249 17.72 -29.65 24.65
CA LYS A 249 16.52 -29.07 24.03
C LYS A 249 15.23 -29.44 24.75
N GLU A 250 15.07 -30.70 25.13
CA GLU A 250 13.85 -31.20 25.79
C GLU A 250 13.65 -30.57 27.17
N GLU A 251 14.71 -30.55 27.99
CA GLU A 251 14.69 -29.89 29.31
C GLU A 251 14.42 -28.38 29.18
N ALA A 252 14.92 -27.75 28.13
CA ALA A 252 14.67 -26.33 27.88
C ALA A 252 13.20 -26.06 27.51
N TRP A 253 12.56 -26.89 26.68
CA TRP A 253 11.12 -26.75 26.39
C TRP A 253 10.26 -26.94 27.64
N GLN A 254 10.65 -27.86 28.52
CA GLN A 254 9.98 -28.04 29.80
C GLN A 254 10.07 -26.76 30.65
N LYS A 255 11.26 -26.16 30.77
CA LYS A 255 11.45 -24.89 31.50
C LYS A 255 10.66 -23.73 30.89
N GLU A 256 10.52 -23.69 29.57
CA GLU A 256 9.69 -22.68 28.89
C GLU A 256 8.20 -22.87 29.18
N TRP A 257 7.72 -24.12 29.23
CA TRP A 257 6.36 -24.42 29.65
C TRP A 257 6.12 -23.99 31.09
N GLU A 258 7.02 -24.35 32.02
CA GLU A 258 6.94 -23.98 33.44
C GLU A 258 6.91 -22.45 33.60
N TRP A 259 7.79 -21.76 32.89
CA TRP A 259 7.84 -20.29 32.89
C TRP A 259 6.56 -19.66 32.36
N ALA A 260 6.03 -20.12 31.22
CA ALA A 260 4.79 -19.58 30.66
C ALA A 260 3.60 -19.83 31.58
N ALA A 261 3.53 -21.01 32.19
CA ALA A 261 2.51 -21.39 33.17
C ALA A 261 2.57 -20.51 34.43
N GLU A 262 3.77 -20.22 34.93
CA GLU A 262 4.00 -19.29 36.05
C GLU A 262 3.52 -17.88 35.68
N LYS A 263 3.95 -17.34 34.53
CA LYS A 263 3.60 -15.97 34.13
C LYS A 263 2.11 -15.77 33.94
N ILE A 264 1.40 -16.74 33.35
CA ILE A 264 -0.06 -16.64 33.20
C ILE A 264 -0.77 -16.63 34.57
N GLN A 265 -0.22 -17.30 35.58
CA GLN A 265 -0.79 -17.34 36.94
C GLN A 265 -0.49 -16.08 37.75
N ASP A 266 0.76 -15.63 37.71
CA ASP A 266 1.29 -14.68 38.69
C ASP A 266 1.31 -13.23 38.18
N ASP A 267 1.24 -13.01 36.87
CA ASP A 267 1.28 -11.68 36.25
C ASP A 267 -0.04 -11.33 35.54
N PRO A 268 -0.82 -10.36 36.05
CA PRO A 268 -2.08 -9.94 35.45
C PRO A 268 -2.00 -9.47 33.99
N GLU A 269 -0.87 -8.89 33.56
CA GLU A 269 -0.68 -8.49 32.16
C GLU A 269 -0.54 -9.71 31.26
N CYS A 270 0.16 -10.74 31.74
CA CYS A 270 0.32 -12.02 31.05
C CYS A 270 -0.98 -12.83 31.06
N THR A 271 -1.70 -12.86 32.18
CA THR A 271 -3.01 -13.54 32.31
C THR A 271 -4.03 -13.06 31.26
N ARG A 272 -3.98 -11.77 30.89
CA ARG A 272 -4.89 -11.15 29.91
C ARG A 272 -4.32 -11.10 28.49
N ASN A 273 -3.18 -11.73 28.24
CA ASN A 273 -2.53 -11.73 26.95
C ASN A 273 -2.53 -13.13 26.33
N TYR A 274 -3.38 -13.32 25.32
CA TYR A 274 -3.59 -14.61 24.67
C TYR A 274 -2.31 -15.21 24.03
N ALA A 275 -1.31 -14.38 23.72
CA ALA A 275 -0.04 -14.86 23.18
C ALA A 275 0.67 -15.85 24.13
N PHE A 276 0.57 -15.65 25.46
CA PHE A 276 1.17 -16.57 26.43
C PHE A 276 0.45 -17.91 26.43
N TYR A 277 -0.88 -17.94 26.27
CA TYR A 277 -1.65 -19.18 26.19
C TYR A 277 -1.27 -19.97 24.94
N ARG A 278 -1.11 -19.31 23.79
CA ARG A 278 -0.64 -19.97 22.56
C ARG A 278 0.79 -20.45 22.68
N TYR A 279 1.68 -19.67 23.31
CA TYR A 279 3.05 -20.09 23.58
C TYR A 279 3.10 -21.31 24.50
N LEU A 280 2.28 -21.33 25.55
CA LEU A 280 2.13 -22.49 26.44
C LEU A 280 1.69 -23.75 25.69
N ILE A 281 0.72 -23.62 24.77
CA ILE A 281 0.25 -24.73 23.91
C ILE A 281 1.35 -25.19 22.94
N ASP A 282 2.10 -24.27 22.30
CA ASP A 282 3.22 -24.62 21.41
C ASP A 282 4.32 -25.38 22.16
N CYS A 283 4.64 -24.99 23.40
CA CYS A 283 5.61 -25.70 24.23
C CYS A 283 5.21 -27.17 24.45
N ILE A 284 3.92 -27.48 24.64
CA ILE A 284 3.44 -28.86 24.87
C ILE A 284 3.73 -29.76 23.67
N GLY A 285 3.49 -29.26 22.45
CA GLY A 285 3.79 -29.99 21.21
C GLY A 285 5.27 -30.30 21.01
N ARG A 286 6.15 -29.64 21.77
CA ARG A 286 7.61 -29.75 21.69
C ARG A 286 8.25 -30.45 22.90
N CYS A 287 7.47 -30.80 23.93
CA CYS A 287 7.92 -31.54 25.10
C CYS A 287 7.87 -33.06 24.89
N ALA A 288 8.81 -33.81 25.48
CA ALA A 288 8.81 -35.29 25.43
C ALA A 288 7.58 -35.89 26.13
N ASP A 289 7.26 -35.42 27.35
CA ASP A 289 6.10 -35.84 28.14
C ASP A 289 4.83 -35.03 27.81
N SER A 290 4.57 -34.81 26.51
CA SER A 290 3.46 -33.97 26.02
C SER A 290 2.11 -34.36 26.62
N ALA A 291 1.87 -35.65 26.86
CA ALA A 291 0.61 -36.14 27.40
C ALA A 291 0.35 -35.70 28.85
N ASP A 292 1.35 -35.81 29.72
CA ASP A 292 1.21 -35.41 31.12
C ASP A 292 1.20 -33.89 31.25
N ARG A 293 2.00 -33.18 30.45
CA ARG A 293 1.96 -31.72 30.38
C ARG A 293 0.64 -31.17 29.88
N ALA A 294 -0.01 -31.85 28.94
CA ALA A 294 -1.36 -31.49 28.51
C ALA A 294 -2.39 -31.64 29.63
N LYS A 295 -2.31 -32.68 30.47
CA LYS A 295 -3.20 -32.84 31.65
C LYS A 295 -2.96 -31.74 32.68
N GLU A 296 -1.70 -31.45 33.00
CA GLU A 296 -1.33 -30.37 33.91
C GLU A 296 -1.81 -29.00 33.40
N THR A 297 -1.61 -28.74 32.11
CA THR A 297 -2.08 -27.51 31.45
C THR A 297 -3.60 -27.40 31.53
N THR A 298 -4.32 -28.49 31.27
CA THR A 298 -5.79 -28.49 31.36
C THR A 298 -6.25 -28.15 32.79
N ALA A 299 -5.63 -28.76 33.80
CA ALA A 299 -5.94 -28.48 35.21
C ALA A 299 -5.64 -27.01 35.58
N LEU A 300 -4.50 -26.50 35.12
CA LEU A 300 -4.10 -25.11 35.28
C LEU A 300 -5.14 -24.15 34.65
N LEU A 301 -5.50 -24.36 33.39
CA LEU A 301 -6.42 -23.49 32.67
C LEU A 301 -7.83 -23.52 33.27
N ARG A 302 -8.29 -24.66 33.80
CA ARG A 302 -9.56 -24.73 34.54
C ARG A 302 -9.51 -23.92 35.83
N LYS A 303 -8.44 -24.05 36.61
CA LYS A 303 -8.22 -23.24 37.82
C LYS A 303 -8.17 -21.74 37.50
N LEU A 304 -7.51 -21.36 36.40
CA LEU A 304 -7.46 -19.98 35.93
C LEU A 304 -8.83 -19.46 35.50
N HIS A 305 -9.62 -20.29 34.80
CA HIS A 305 -10.98 -19.93 34.43
C HIS A 305 -11.84 -19.59 35.67
N GLU A 306 -11.69 -20.37 36.74
CA GLU A 306 -12.36 -20.13 38.01
C GLU A 306 -11.84 -18.87 38.73
N SER A 307 -10.53 -18.61 38.72
CA SER A 307 -9.91 -17.54 39.50
C SER A 307 -9.94 -16.16 38.84
N VAL A 308 -9.72 -16.08 37.53
CA VAL A 308 -9.71 -14.81 36.77
C VAL A 308 -11.14 -14.31 36.53
N GLY A 309 -12.09 -15.24 36.58
CA GLY A 309 -13.52 -14.98 36.56
C GLY A 309 -14.11 -14.91 35.16
N GLU A 310 -15.45 -14.85 35.12
CA GLU A 310 -16.27 -15.02 33.92
C GLU A 310 -16.16 -13.89 32.86
N LYS A 311 -15.27 -12.92 33.07
CA LYS A 311 -15.02 -11.81 32.12
C LYS A 311 -13.81 -12.07 31.23
N GLU A 312 -13.03 -13.11 31.49
CA GLU A 312 -11.87 -13.49 30.69
C GLU A 312 -12.17 -14.74 29.86
N ARG A 313 -11.93 -14.64 28.55
CA ARG A 313 -12.21 -15.72 27.58
C ARG A 313 -11.01 -16.63 27.36
N ALA A 314 -9.80 -16.12 27.58
CA ALA A 314 -8.56 -16.78 27.21
C ALA A 314 -8.41 -18.21 27.78
N PRO A 315 -8.66 -18.50 29.07
CA PRO A 315 -8.46 -19.83 29.62
C PRO A 315 -9.35 -20.90 28.98
N LEU A 316 -10.65 -20.62 28.81
CA LEU A 316 -11.58 -21.59 28.24
C LEU A 316 -11.35 -21.79 26.74
N LEU A 317 -11.01 -20.72 26.01
CA LEU A 317 -10.61 -20.85 24.60
C LEU A 317 -9.33 -21.67 24.46
N ALA A 318 -8.34 -21.47 25.33
CA ALA A 318 -7.10 -22.24 25.34
C ALA A 318 -7.32 -23.73 25.65
N ILE A 319 -8.28 -24.08 26.53
CA ILE A 319 -8.68 -25.49 26.75
C ILE A 319 -9.21 -26.10 25.45
N LEU A 320 -10.06 -25.38 24.72
CA LEU A 320 -10.64 -25.86 23.46
C LEU A 320 -9.60 -25.99 22.34
N GLU A 321 -8.65 -25.04 22.24
CA GLU A 321 -7.53 -25.12 21.29
C GLU A 321 -6.53 -26.22 21.63
N LEU A 322 -6.22 -26.42 22.93
CA LEU A 322 -5.31 -27.47 23.39
C LEU A 322 -5.78 -28.85 22.93
N ASP A 323 -7.09 -29.09 22.93
CA ASP A 323 -7.68 -30.36 22.49
C ASP A 323 -7.39 -30.71 21.01
N LEU A 324 -7.08 -29.71 20.18
CA LEU A 324 -6.60 -29.94 18.81
C LEU A 324 -5.10 -30.23 18.74
N ALA A 325 -4.32 -29.70 19.67
CA ALA A 325 -2.86 -29.81 19.69
C ALA A 325 -2.35 -31.12 20.31
N VAL A 326 -3.19 -31.85 21.04
CA VAL A 326 -2.79 -33.04 21.81
C VAL A 326 -3.22 -34.37 21.17
N GLY A 327 -2.52 -35.45 21.53
CA GLY A 327 -2.85 -36.81 21.13
C GLY A 327 -4.18 -37.31 21.71
N GLN A 328 -4.77 -38.35 21.09
CA GLN A 328 -6.10 -38.89 21.44
C GLN A 328 -6.23 -39.32 22.91
N GLU A 329 -5.15 -39.77 23.54
CA GLU A 329 -5.13 -40.22 24.94
C GLU A 329 -5.44 -39.11 25.96
N VAL A 330 -5.26 -37.84 25.57
CA VAL A 330 -5.42 -36.69 26.46
C VAL A 330 -6.57 -35.78 26.04
N LYS A 331 -7.16 -36.03 24.86
CA LYS A 331 -8.33 -35.29 24.41
C LYS A 331 -9.47 -35.47 25.39
N ALA A 332 -10.21 -34.39 25.61
CA ALA A 332 -11.45 -34.40 26.34
C ALA A 332 -12.41 -35.41 25.71
N SER A 333 -13.21 -36.06 26.56
CA SER A 333 -14.29 -36.89 26.07
C SER A 333 -15.24 -36.04 25.21
N ASP A 334 -15.86 -36.65 24.21
CA ASP A 334 -16.84 -35.97 23.35
C ASP A 334 -17.91 -35.20 24.15
N LYS A 335 -18.32 -35.75 25.30
CA LYS A 335 -19.28 -35.14 26.20
C LYS A 335 -18.72 -33.91 26.91
N ASP A 336 -17.49 -33.99 27.42
CA ASP A 336 -16.85 -32.87 28.12
C ASP A 336 -16.49 -31.74 27.18
N TRP A 337 -15.99 -32.06 25.98
CA TRP A 337 -15.68 -31.07 24.95
C TRP A 337 -16.95 -30.33 24.52
N THR A 338 -18.04 -31.05 24.25
CA THR A 338 -19.33 -30.43 23.87
C THR A 338 -19.86 -29.53 24.99
N ARG A 339 -19.77 -29.96 26.26
CA ARG A 339 -20.14 -29.12 27.41
C ARG A 339 -19.33 -27.83 27.46
N ASP A 340 -18.02 -27.89 27.24
CA ASP A 340 -17.14 -26.73 27.32
C ASP A 340 -17.39 -25.77 26.13
N VAL A 341 -17.70 -26.29 24.93
CA VAL A 341 -18.16 -25.51 23.77
C VAL A 341 -19.50 -24.82 24.06
N ASP A 342 -20.46 -25.53 24.64
CA ASP A 342 -21.75 -24.96 25.03
C ASP A 342 -21.61 -23.85 26.06
N ALA A 343 -20.76 -24.07 27.08
CA ALA A 343 -20.46 -23.07 28.08
C ALA A 343 -19.80 -21.82 27.46
N TYR A 344 -18.84 -22.03 26.54
CA TYR A 344 -18.17 -20.93 25.85
C TYR A 344 -19.15 -20.12 24.99
N TRP A 345 -20.01 -20.79 24.21
CA TRP A 345 -21.02 -20.10 23.41
C TRP A 345 -22.02 -19.35 24.28
N SER A 346 -22.53 -19.98 25.35
CA SER A 346 -23.53 -19.33 26.22
C SER A 346 -23.01 -18.03 26.81
N ARG A 347 -21.69 -17.86 26.89
CA ARG A 347 -21.06 -16.64 27.40
C ARG A 347 -20.66 -15.66 26.30
N TRP A 348 -20.12 -16.15 25.19
CA TRP A 348 -19.44 -15.35 24.17
C TRP A 348 -20.12 -15.38 22.80
N GLY A 349 -21.21 -16.13 22.65
CA GLY A 349 -21.99 -16.32 21.42
C GLY A 349 -22.47 -15.02 20.79
N SER A 350 -22.67 -13.97 21.61
CA SER A 350 -23.11 -12.66 21.16
C SER A 350 -21.96 -11.71 20.75
N LYS A 351 -20.70 -12.14 20.82
CA LYS A 351 -19.53 -11.29 20.54
C LYS A 351 -19.02 -11.52 19.12
N GLY A 352 -18.51 -10.47 18.48
CA GLY A 352 -18.03 -10.52 17.09
C GLY A 352 -17.02 -11.64 16.75
N PRO A 353 -15.98 -11.92 17.56
CA PRO A 353 -14.94 -12.88 17.17
C PRO A 353 -15.38 -14.34 17.25
N ILE A 354 -16.56 -14.66 17.83
CA ILE A 354 -16.97 -16.04 18.12
C ILE A 354 -16.96 -16.94 16.88
N VAL A 355 -17.32 -16.39 15.71
CA VAL A 355 -17.38 -17.13 14.45
C VAL A 355 -16.00 -17.66 14.08
N SER A 356 -14.98 -16.79 14.08
CA SER A 356 -13.59 -17.16 13.77
C SER A 356 -12.95 -18.01 14.89
N GLU A 357 -13.29 -17.74 16.16
CA GLU A 357 -12.83 -18.57 17.30
C GLU A 357 -13.34 -20.01 17.15
N PHE A 358 -14.61 -20.19 16.75
CA PHE A 358 -15.20 -21.50 16.54
C PHE A 358 -14.61 -22.26 15.35
N GLU A 359 -14.25 -21.54 14.27
CA GLU A 359 -13.50 -22.14 13.17
C GLU A 359 -12.11 -22.61 13.61
N GLY A 360 -11.47 -21.87 14.52
CA GLY A 360 -10.20 -22.23 15.14
C GLY A 360 -10.26 -23.55 15.91
N ILE A 361 -11.25 -23.72 16.80
CA ILE A 361 -11.36 -24.90 17.68
C ILE A 361 -11.87 -26.18 17.00
N VAL A 362 -12.31 -26.11 15.74
CA VAL A 362 -12.69 -27.28 14.92
C VAL A 362 -11.77 -27.50 13.72
N LYS A 363 -10.69 -26.73 13.60
CA LYS A 363 -9.80 -26.76 12.45
C LYS A 363 -9.18 -28.16 12.29
N GLY A 364 -9.45 -28.80 11.15
CA GLY A 364 -8.93 -30.13 10.83
C GLY A 364 -9.66 -31.30 11.51
N ASP A 365 -10.78 -31.07 12.21
CA ASP A 365 -11.56 -32.10 12.89
C ASP A 365 -13.03 -32.06 12.46
N ASP A 366 -13.39 -32.89 11.46
CA ASP A 366 -14.73 -32.91 10.89
C ASP A 366 -15.81 -33.43 11.85
N GLY A 367 -15.42 -34.28 12.81
CA GLY A 367 -16.33 -34.78 13.84
C GLY A 367 -16.77 -33.67 14.80
N LYS A 368 -15.82 -32.89 15.30
CA LYS A 368 -16.11 -31.70 16.11
C LYS A 368 -16.84 -30.62 15.32
N ARG A 369 -16.44 -30.40 14.07
CA ARG A 369 -17.13 -29.46 13.16
C ARG A 369 -18.61 -29.82 13.00
N ALA A 370 -18.94 -31.09 12.77
CA ALA A 370 -20.31 -31.55 12.62
C ALA A 370 -21.17 -31.29 13.88
N LYS A 371 -20.60 -31.48 15.08
CA LYS A 371 -21.28 -31.20 16.36
C LYS A 371 -21.58 -29.72 16.53
N VAL A 372 -20.61 -28.85 16.25
CA VAL A 372 -20.80 -27.40 16.32
C VAL A 372 -21.84 -26.93 15.30
N ILE A 373 -21.82 -27.48 14.08
CA ILE A 373 -22.86 -27.20 13.07
C ILE A 373 -24.25 -27.58 13.58
N GLN A 374 -24.40 -28.77 14.18
CA GLN A 374 -25.69 -29.21 14.72
C GLN A 374 -26.20 -28.25 15.81
N MET A 375 -25.34 -27.94 16.79
CA MET A 375 -25.65 -27.01 17.88
C MET A 375 -26.05 -25.62 17.37
N LEU A 376 -25.35 -25.09 16.37
CA LEU A 376 -25.63 -23.77 15.82
C LEU A 376 -26.84 -23.73 14.89
N ARG A 377 -27.22 -24.85 14.26
CA ARG A 377 -28.50 -24.94 13.52
C ARG A 377 -29.68 -24.68 14.43
N GLU A 378 -29.72 -25.31 15.60
CA GLU A 378 -30.77 -25.11 16.59
C GLU A 378 -30.80 -23.64 17.05
N ARG A 379 -29.64 -23.08 17.40
CA ARG A 379 -29.53 -21.69 17.86
C ARG A 379 -29.87 -20.64 16.79
N SER A 380 -29.62 -20.94 15.52
CA SER A 380 -29.93 -20.03 14.40
C SER A 380 -31.44 -19.82 14.16
N GLN A 381 -32.26 -20.70 14.74
CA GLN A 381 -33.72 -20.69 14.67
C GLN A 381 -34.37 -20.02 15.89
N ASN A 382 -33.58 -19.64 16.89
CA ASN A 382 -34.10 -18.96 18.08
C ASN A 382 -34.68 -17.58 17.70
N THR A 383 -35.77 -17.23 18.35
CA THR A 383 -36.31 -15.86 18.31
C THR A 383 -35.47 -14.95 19.21
N HIS A 384 -35.33 -13.68 18.86
CA HIS A 384 -34.65 -12.69 19.68
C HIS A 384 -35.59 -11.60 20.18
N SER A 385 -35.46 -11.25 21.46
CA SER A 385 -36.16 -10.12 22.10
C SER A 385 -35.22 -9.01 22.52
N ASP A 386 -33.92 -9.27 22.55
CA ASP A 386 -32.88 -8.33 22.96
C ASP A 386 -31.65 -8.44 22.04
N LEU A 387 -30.72 -7.51 22.23
CA LEU A 387 -29.49 -7.40 21.43
C LEU A 387 -28.57 -8.63 21.58
N GLN A 388 -28.55 -9.27 22.76
CA GLN A 388 -27.68 -10.42 22.99
C GLN A 388 -28.19 -11.62 22.18
N ALA A 389 -29.47 -11.96 22.33
CA ALA A 389 -30.12 -13.05 21.61
C ALA A 389 -30.08 -12.82 20.08
N PHE A 390 -30.25 -11.57 19.63
CA PHE A 390 -30.09 -11.20 18.23
C PHE A 390 -28.68 -11.53 17.71
N ARG A 391 -27.64 -11.08 18.42
CA ARG A 391 -26.25 -11.33 18.01
C ARG A 391 -25.88 -12.80 18.05
N GLU A 392 -26.36 -13.57 19.02
CA GLU A 392 -26.17 -15.02 19.04
C GLU A 392 -26.81 -15.69 17.82
N THR A 393 -28.03 -15.31 17.48
CA THR A 393 -28.75 -15.82 16.29
C THR A 393 -28.01 -15.46 15.01
N ALA A 394 -27.58 -14.20 14.89
CA ALA A 394 -26.79 -13.70 13.77
C ALA A 394 -25.48 -14.48 13.61
N ASN A 395 -24.67 -14.57 14.66
CA ASN A 395 -23.39 -15.28 14.64
C ASN A 395 -23.55 -16.77 14.32
N ALA A 396 -24.61 -17.41 14.81
CA ALA A 396 -24.92 -18.80 14.45
C ALA A 396 -25.18 -18.94 12.95
N ARG A 397 -25.98 -18.04 12.35
CA ARG A 397 -26.23 -18.03 10.90
C ARG A 397 -24.97 -17.76 10.09
N LEU A 398 -24.17 -16.77 10.50
CA LEU A 398 -22.91 -16.42 9.83
C LEU A 398 -21.93 -17.60 9.83
N PHE A 399 -21.78 -18.29 10.97
CA PHE A 399 -20.95 -19.50 11.04
C PHE A 399 -21.47 -20.59 10.09
N LEU A 400 -22.76 -20.88 10.08
CA LEU A 400 -23.35 -21.90 9.20
C LEU A 400 -23.13 -21.61 7.72
N LEU A 401 -23.16 -20.33 7.33
CA LEU A 401 -22.88 -19.90 5.96
C LEU A 401 -21.39 -20.09 5.59
N ARG A 402 -20.47 -19.80 6.52
CA ARG A 402 -19.03 -20.10 6.31
C ARG A 402 -18.74 -21.59 6.09
N GLN A 403 -19.59 -22.47 6.63
CA GLN A 403 -19.47 -23.93 6.46
C GLN A 403 -20.04 -24.46 5.14
N LYS A 404 -20.60 -23.60 4.28
CA LYS A 404 -21.04 -24.02 2.94
C LYS A 404 -19.83 -24.47 2.10
N PRO A 405 -19.99 -25.40 1.15
CA PRO A 405 -18.89 -25.83 0.28
C PRO A 405 -18.52 -24.75 -0.74
N ALA A 406 -17.29 -24.79 -1.27
CA ALA A 406 -16.72 -23.76 -2.16
C ALA A 406 -17.44 -23.56 -3.51
N GLY A 407 -18.36 -24.45 -3.90
CA GLY A 407 -19.19 -24.32 -5.09
C GLY A 407 -20.66 -24.02 -4.82
N TRP A 408 -21.03 -23.72 -3.56
CA TRP A 408 -22.42 -23.41 -3.24
C TRP A 408 -22.81 -22.02 -3.75
N ILE A 409 -23.86 -21.98 -4.58
CA ILE A 409 -24.43 -20.74 -5.08
C ILE A 409 -25.64 -20.37 -4.19
N PRO A 410 -25.63 -19.18 -3.57
CA PRO A 410 -26.76 -18.73 -2.74
C PRO A 410 -28.05 -18.65 -3.53
N GLN A 411 -29.18 -18.90 -2.86
CA GLN A 411 -30.50 -18.69 -3.42
C GLN A 411 -31.10 -17.39 -2.87
N ASP A 412 -32.10 -16.87 -3.58
CA ASP A 412 -32.84 -15.66 -3.22
C ASP A 412 -33.37 -15.70 -1.77
N THR A 413 -33.79 -16.89 -1.31
CA THR A 413 -34.27 -17.13 0.05
C THR A 413 -33.16 -17.00 1.10
N ASP A 414 -31.92 -17.38 0.78
CA ASP A 414 -30.79 -17.24 1.71
C ASP A 414 -30.48 -15.77 1.97
N VAL A 415 -30.48 -14.97 0.89
CA VAL A 415 -30.25 -13.52 0.98
C VAL A 415 -31.38 -12.83 1.72
N LYS A 416 -32.64 -13.07 1.34
CA LYS A 416 -33.82 -12.46 1.96
C LYS A 416 -33.94 -12.80 3.44
N SER A 417 -33.54 -14.00 3.84
CA SER A 417 -33.51 -14.43 5.25
C SER A 417 -32.50 -13.63 6.08
N LEU A 418 -31.28 -13.42 5.57
CA LEU A 418 -30.29 -12.56 6.23
C LEU A 418 -30.72 -11.10 6.24
N TRP A 419 -31.25 -10.61 5.12
CA TRP A 419 -31.67 -9.22 5.01
C TRP A 419 -32.85 -8.90 5.94
N SER A 420 -33.81 -9.83 6.08
CA SER A 420 -34.88 -9.71 7.08
C SER A 420 -34.31 -9.62 8.49
N LEU A 421 -33.34 -10.48 8.83
CA LEU A 421 -32.65 -10.42 10.12
C LEU A 421 -31.89 -9.09 10.31
N TYR A 422 -31.27 -8.55 9.26
CA TYR A 422 -30.67 -7.21 9.31
C TYR A 422 -31.69 -6.13 9.67
N LEU A 423 -32.85 -6.12 8.99
CA LEU A 423 -33.92 -5.15 9.25
C LEU A 423 -34.49 -5.25 10.66
N GLU A 424 -34.66 -6.47 11.17
CA GLU A 424 -35.05 -6.72 12.56
C GLU A 424 -33.99 -6.19 13.55
N GLY A 425 -32.71 -6.42 13.23
CA GLY A 425 -31.57 -6.00 14.03
C GLY A 425 -31.42 -4.49 14.19
N LEU A 426 -31.89 -3.70 13.21
CA LEU A 426 -31.90 -2.23 13.29
C LEU A 426 -32.67 -1.71 14.50
N ALA A 427 -33.65 -2.47 15.02
CA ALA A 427 -34.38 -2.09 16.22
C ALA A 427 -33.46 -1.92 17.44
N TYR A 428 -32.38 -2.71 17.52
CA TYR A 428 -31.45 -2.70 18.65
C TYR A 428 -30.40 -1.58 18.59
N GLY A 429 -30.30 -0.85 17.48
CA GLY A 429 -29.37 0.27 17.31
C GLY A 429 -30.04 1.62 16.97
N ARG A 430 -31.36 1.74 17.15
CA ARG A 430 -32.12 2.98 16.83
C ARG A 430 -31.61 4.25 17.53
N ASN A 431 -31.08 4.11 18.73
CA ASN A 431 -30.62 5.23 19.56
C ASN A 431 -29.09 5.38 19.57
N LEU A 432 -28.39 4.71 18.66
CA LEU A 432 -26.94 4.85 18.55
C LEU A 432 -26.58 6.22 17.96
N PRO A 433 -25.49 6.84 18.44
CA PRO A 433 -24.89 8.00 17.76
C PRO A 433 -24.58 7.68 16.30
N MET A 434 -24.63 8.68 15.42
CA MET A 434 -24.23 8.51 14.01
C MET A 434 -22.76 8.10 13.84
N THR A 435 -21.95 8.22 14.89
CA THR A 435 -20.56 7.77 14.93
C THR A 435 -20.40 6.27 15.18
N ASP A 436 -21.45 5.59 15.63
CA ASP A 436 -21.42 4.17 15.99
C ASP A 436 -21.97 3.30 14.86
N VAL A 437 -21.40 2.10 14.74
CA VAL A 437 -21.82 1.11 13.74
C VAL A 437 -23.03 0.34 14.27
N GLN A 438 -24.01 0.08 13.40
CA GLN A 438 -25.20 -0.68 13.78
C GLN A 438 -24.82 -2.13 14.15
N PRO A 439 -25.46 -2.72 15.19
CA PRO A 439 -25.17 -4.09 15.61
C PRO A 439 -25.56 -5.15 14.57
N ALA A 440 -26.34 -4.78 13.57
CA ALA A 440 -26.83 -5.64 12.50
C ALA A 440 -25.95 -5.60 11.23
N ASP A 441 -24.99 -4.67 11.12
CA ASP A 441 -24.26 -4.41 9.88
C ASP A 441 -23.53 -5.66 9.34
N ASP A 442 -22.94 -6.48 10.20
CA ASP A 442 -22.26 -7.71 9.80
C ASP A 442 -23.21 -8.68 9.06
N VAL A 443 -24.50 -8.71 9.46
CA VAL A 443 -25.54 -9.51 8.80
C VAL A 443 -25.94 -8.90 7.46
N GLY A 444 -26.08 -7.58 7.41
CA GLY A 444 -26.37 -6.86 6.16
C GLY A 444 -25.25 -7.02 5.13
N LEU A 445 -23.99 -6.90 5.56
CA LEU A 445 -22.81 -7.12 4.73
C LEU A 445 -22.70 -8.59 4.28
N ALA A 446 -23.09 -9.55 5.12
CA ALA A 446 -23.18 -10.95 4.70
C ALA A 446 -24.21 -11.15 3.59
N ALA A 447 -25.38 -10.50 3.66
CA ALA A 447 -26.38 -10.54 2.59
C ALA A 447 -25.84 -9.94 1.29
N VAL A 448 -25.12 -8.80 1.37
CA VAL A 448 -24.43 -8.20 0.22
C VAL A 448 -23.41 -9.17 -0.38
N HIS A 449 -22.63 -9.87 0.44
CA HIS A 449 -21.70 -10.88 -0.05
C HIS A 449 -22.42 -12.00 -0.82
N LEU A 450 -23.55 -12.51 -0.31
CA LEU A 450 -24.33 -13.53 -1.01
C LEU A 450 -24.88 -13.02 -2.36
N LEU A 451 -25.33 -11.77 -2.43
CA LEU A 451 -25.75 -11.13 -3.70
C LEU A 451 -24.60 -11.07 -4.71
N LEU A 452 -23.39 -10.72 -4.25
CA LEU A 452 -22.21 -10.67 -5.11
C LEU A 452 -21.77 -12.07 -5.58
N CYS A 453 -21.93 -13.11 -4.74
CA CYS A 453 -21.75 -14.50 -5.16
C CYS A 453 -22.77 -14.90 -6.25
N MET A 454 -24.04 -14.51 -6.09
CA MET A 454 -25.09 -14.76 -7.09
C MET A 454 -24.76 -14.08 -8.42
N TRP A 455 -24.41 -12.78 -8.38
CA TRP A 455 -23.99 -12.04 -9.56
C TRP A 455 -22.76 -12.64 -10.24
N SER A 456 -21.72 -12.99 -9.47
CA SER A 456 -20.50 -13.59 -10.00
C SER A 456 -20.76 -14.93 -10.72
N SER A 457 -21.76 -15.70 -10.27
CA SER A 457 -22.17 -16.95 -10.91
C SER A 457 -22.91 -16.74 -12.25
N ASN A 458 -23.54 -15.58 -12.46
CA ASN A 458 -24.23 -15.22 -13.70
C ASN A 458 -24.20 -13.71 -13.93
N LYS A 459 -23.09 -13.21 -14.47
CA LYS A 459 -22.87 -11.76 -14.69
C LYS A 459 -23.86 -11.12 -15.68
N ALA A 460 -24.56 -11.92 -16.50
CA ALA A 460 -25.58 -11.43 -17.43
C ALA A 460 -26.84 -10.92 -16.72
N ASP A 461 -27.11 -11.40 -15.51
CA ASP A 461 -28.16 -10.86 -14.64
C ASP A 461 -27.56 -9.81 -13.69
N GLU A 462 -27.78 -8.53 -13.97
CA GLU A 462 -27.30 -7.44 -13.13
C GLU A 462 -28.13 -7.25 -11.85
N SER A 463 -29.28 -7.92 -11.70
CA SER A 463 -30.21 -7.68 -10.59
C SER A 463 -29.55 -7.84 -9.22
N PRO A 464 -28.76 -8.92 -8.94
CA PRO A 464 -28.10 -9.06 -7.65
C PRO A 464 -27.02 -8.00 -7.39
N LEU A 465 -26.33 -7.53 -8.43
CA LEU A 465 -25.35 -6.44 -8.32
C LEU A 465 -26.04 -5.11 -7.96
N LEU A 466 -27.17 -4.81 -8.61
CA LEU A 466 -27.96 -3.61 -8.32
C LEU A 466 -28.59 -3.67 -6.92
N GLN A 467 -29.07 -4.84 -6.50
CA GLN A 467 -29.51 -5.08 -5.13
C GLN A 467 -28.38 -4.85 -4.13
N ALA A 468 -27.16 -5.32 -4.42
CA ALA A 468 -26.00 -5.10 -3.57
C ALA A 468 -25.70 -3.60 -3.41
N VAL A 469 -25.74 -2.81 -4.49
CA VAL A 469 -25.63 -1.34 -4.43
C VAL A 469 -26.69 -0.75 -3.50
N GLY A 470 -27.95 -1.15 -3.66
CA GLY A 470 -29.04 -0.64 -2.85
C GLY A 470 -28.95 -1.01 -1.37
N CYS A 471 -28.60 -2.26 -1.08
CA CYS A 471 -28.35 -2.73 0.28
C CYS A 471 -27.22 -1.94 0.95
N LEU A 472 -26.12 -1.67 0.24
CA LEU A 472 -25.00 -0.90 0.77
C LEU A 472 -25.39 0.55 1.05
N GLN A 473 -26.12 1.21 0.13
CA GLN A 473 -26.64 2.56 0.36
C GLN A 473 -27.60 2.60 1.55
N TYR A 474 -28.47 1.59 1.67
CA TYR A 474 -29.38 1.46 2.80
C TYR A 474 -28.61 1.31 4.11
N ILE A 475 -27.59 0.44 4.15
CA ILE A 475 -26.70 0.28 5.31
C ILE A 475 -26.04 1.61 5.68
N ILE A 476 -25.45 2.33 4.72
CA ILE A 476 -24.81 3.62 4.96
C ILE A 476 -25.82 4.65 5.49
N SER A 477 -27.07 4.63 5.04
CA SER A 477 -28.12 5.52 5.53
C SER A 477 -28.48 5.28 7.02
N LYS A 478 -28.35 4.03 7.49
CA LYS A 478 -28.64 3.62 8.87
C LYS A 478 -27.41 3.58 9.77
N SER A 479 -26.24 3.44 9.16
CA SER A 479 -24.93 3.31 9.80
C SER A 479 -23.90 4.16 9.05
N PRO A 480 -23.95 5.51 9.16
CA PRO A 480 -23.05 6.39 8.44
C PRO A 480 -21.57 6.23 8.81
N SER A 481 -21.26 5.53 9.90
CA SER A 481 -19.89 5.20 10.31
C SER A 481 -19.34 3.89 9.73
N SER A 482 -20.16 3.11 9.00
CA SER A 482 -19.71 1.83 8.43
C SER A 482 -18.75 2.04 7.28
N ALA A 483 -17.43 2.04 7.58
CA ALA A 483 -16.38 2.19 6.58
C ALA A 483 -16.39 1.04 5.57
N VAL A 484 -16.60 -0.21 6.03
CA VAL A 484 -16.68 -1.40 5.17
C VAL A 484 -17.78 -1.25 4.12
N ALA A 485 -18.97 -0.80 4.50
CA ALA A 485 -20.07 -0.59 3.56
C ALA A 485 -19.73 0.50 2.51
N LYS A 486 -19.09 1.59 2.93
CA LYS A 486 -18.67 2.67 2.02
C LYS A 486 -17.59 2.23 1.04
N TRP A 487 -16.58 1.53 1.52
CA TRP A 487 -15.47 1.03 0.69
C TRP A 487 -15.95 -0.04 -0.28
N LEU A 488 -16.83 -0.93 0.17
CA LEU A 488 -17.46 -1.91 -0.72
C LEU A 488 -18.36 -1.24 -1.75
N LEU A 489 -19.16 -0.23 -1.35
CA LEU A 489 -19.96 0.55 -2.28
C LEU A 489 -19.09 1.24 -3.34
N ALA A 490 -17.94 1.80 -2.96
CA ALA A 490 -17.04 2.43 -3.90
C ALA A 490 -16.63 1.48 -5.05
N ARG A 491 -16.43 0.20 -4.75
CA ARG A 491 -16.07 -0.80 -5.76
C ARG A 491 -17.28 -1.36 -6.52
N VAL A 492 -18.36 -1.70 -5.81
CA VAL A 492 -19.58 -2.28 -6.40
C VAL A 492 -20.28 -1.26 -7.30
N ALA A 493 -20.31 0.02 -6.93
CA ALA A 493 -20.86 1.10 -7.76
C ALA A 493 -20.10 1.23 -9.09
N ARG A 494 -18.76 1.10 -9.06
CA ARG A 494 -17.94 1.09 -10.28
C ARG A 494 -18.27 -0.09 -11.17
N LEU A 495 -18.34 -1.31 -10.63
CA LEU A 495 -18.77 -2.51 -11.38
C LEU A 495 -20.14 -2.35 -12.03
N ALA A 496 -21.07 -1.71 -11.32
CA ALA A 496 -22.40 -1.37 -11.82
C ALA A 496 -22.39 -0.22 -12.86
N GLY A 497 -21.23 0.37 -13.18
CA GLY A 497 -21.11 1.51 -14.09
C GLY A 497 -21.72 2.81 -13.57
N ALA A 498 -21.89 2.91 -12.25
CA ALA A 498 -22.52 4.04 -11.55
C ALA A 498 -21.51 4.72 -10.62
N THR A 499 -20.33 5.07 -11.14
CA THR A 499 -19.17 5.58 -10.38
C THR A 499 -19.48 6.83 -9.55
N GLN A 500 -20.48 7.63 -9.92
CA GLN A 500 -20.95 8.79 -9.16
C GLN A 500 -21.59 8.43 -7.81
N LEU A 501 -21.92 7.16 -7.58
CA LEU A 501 -22.43 6.67 -6.31
C LEU A 501 -21.32 6.27 -5.33
N ILE A 502 -20.04 6.43 -5.71
CA ILE A 502 -18.96 6.37 -4.72
C ILE A 502 -19.27 7.42 -3.64
N PRO A 503 -19.25 7.07 -2.34
CA PRO A 503 -19.52 8.01 -1.28
C PRO A 503 -18.63 9.25 -1.37
N ASN A 504 -19.22 10.45 -1.33
CA ASN A 504 -18.47 11.71 -1.40
C ASN A 504 -17.38 11.78 -0.33
N ASP A 505 -17.66 11.25 0.86
CA ASP A 505 -16.73 11.25 1.97
C ASP A 505 -15.50 10.35 1.76
N PHE A 506 -15.50 9.45 0.76
CA PHE A 506 -14.29 8.78 0.29
C PHE A 506 -13.26 9.79 -0.27
N PHE A 507 -13.74 10.88 -0.88
CA PHE A 507 -12.91 11.90 -1.50
C PHE A 507 -12.71 13.16 -0.66
N GLU A 508 -13.45 13.31 0.44
CA GLU A 508 -13.39 14.47 1.34
C GLU A 508 -12.52 14.19 2.59
N GLU A 509 -12.60 15.06 3.60
CA GLU A 509 -11.79 15.01 4.83
C GLU A 509 -11.91 13.68 5.61
N LYS A 510 -13.01 12.95 5.45
CA LYS A 510 -13.24 11.65 6.09
C LYS A 510 -12.75 10.45 5.27
N GLY A 511 -12.11 10.71 4.13
CA GLY A 511 -11.58 9.70 3.22
C GLY A 511 -10.26 9.09 3.71
N PRO A 512 -9.59 8.30 2.85
CA PRO A 512 -8.28 7.74 3.16
C PRO A 512 -7.24 8.83 3.46
N THR A 513 -6.50 8.68 4.55
CA THR A 513 -5.40 9.61 4.92
C THR A 513 -4.10 8.87 5.23
N GLU A 514 -2.98 9.56 5.04
CA GLU A 514 -1.63 9.02 5.26
C GLU A 514 -1.51 7.62 4.61
N VAL A 515 -1.03 6.59 5.31
CA VAL A 515 -0.79 5.24 4.74
C VAL A 515 -2.03 4.61 4.08
N GLN A 516 -3.24 4.99 4.48
CA GLN A 516 -4.48 4.51 3.85
C GLN A 516 -4.59 4.93 2.38
N LEU A 517 -3.95 6.04 2.00
CA LEU A 517 -3.91 6.49 0.61
C LEU A 517 -3.22 5.45 -0.29
N ASP A 518 -2.23 4.72 0.23
CA ASP A 518 -1.52 3.66 -0.49
C ASP A 518 -2.30 2.34 -0.48
N THR A 519 -2.99 2.03 0.63
CA THR A 519 -3.61 0.73 0.84
C THR A 519 -5.07 0.64 0.36
N ILE A 520 -5.84 1.73 0.39
CA ILE A 520 -7.31 1.72 0.15
C ILE A 520 -7.72 2.48 -1.12
N SER A 521 -6.97 3.49 -1.54
CA SER A 521 -7.37 4.35 -2.68
C SER A 521 -7.54 3.58 -4.00
N HIS A 522 -6.93 2.41 -4.12
CA HIS A 522 -7.08 1.52 -5.28
C HIS A 522 -8.54 1.19 -5.63
N LEU A 523 -9.44 1.20 -4.62
CA LEU A 523 -10.88 0.97 -4.81
C LEU A 523 -11.50 1.96 -5.80
N ALA A 524 -11.08 3.23 -5.77
CA ALA A 524 -11.59 4.30 -6.62
C ALA A 524 -10.64 4.70 -7.77
N ILE A 525 -9.33 4.52 -7.62
CA ILE A 525 -8.33 5.14 -8.51
C ILE A 525 -7.82 4.20 -9.61
N GLU A 526 -7.77 2.88 -9.41
CA GLU A 526 -7.28 1.97 -10.47
C GLU A 526 -8.18 2.03 -11.71
N ARG A 527 -7.60 2.22 -12.91
CA ARG A 527 -8.34 2.29 -14.19
C ARG A 527 -9.45 3.35 -14.20
N SER A 528 -9.18 4.51 -13.62
CA SER A 528 -10.20 5.54 -13.38
C SER A 528 -9.94 6.85 -14.14
N SER A 529 -8.88 6.97 -14.95
CA SER A 529 -8.57 8.17 -15.75
C SER A 529 -9.79 8.72 -16.51
N GLY A 530 -10.57 7.83 -17.10
CA GLY A 530 -11.81 8.15 -17.80
C GLY A 530 -12.94 8.60 -16.88
N GLU A 531 -13.11 7.92 -15.74
CA GLU A 531 -14.09 8.27 -14.70
C GLU A 531 -13.75 9.61 -14.05
N ALA A 532 -12.47 9.94 -13.90
CA ALA A 532 -11.98 11.23 -13.41
C ALA A 532 -12.31 12.40 -14.34
N SER A 533 -12.79 12.14 -15.56
CA SER A 533 -13.33 13.17 -16.45
C SER A 533 -14.81 13.52 -16.19
N LEU A 534 -15.48 12.77 -15.32
CA LEU A 534 -16.84 13.04 -14.87
C LEU A 534 -16.84 14.20 -13.87
N LYS A 535 -17.77 15.13 -14.04
CA LYS A 535 -17.76 16.41 -13.31
C LYS A 535 -17.89 16.22 -11.80
N THR A 536 -18.68 15.24 -11.38
CA THR A 536 -18.97 14.92 -9.97
C THR A 536 -17.80 14.25 -9.26
N ILE A 537 -16.94 13.53 -9.98
CA ILE A 537 -15.82 12.75 -9.42
C ILE A 537 -14.49 13.50 -9.51
N HIS A 538 -14.30 14.32 -10.54
CA HIS A 538 -13.02 14.94 -10.89
C HIS A 538 -12.26 15.58 -9.71
N SER A 539 -12.92 16.48 -8.96
CA SER A 539 -12.25 17.21 -7.87
C SER A 539 -11.83 16.29 -6.72
N GLY A 540 -12.68 15.32 -6.39
CA GLY A 540 -12.42 14.36 -5.33
C GLY A 540 -11.28 13.41 -5.69
N TRP A 541 -11.33 12.91 -6.93
CA TRP A 541 -10.28 12.07 -7.52
C TRP A 541 -8.91 12.77 -7.48
N GLN A 542 -8.85 14.03 -7.93
CA GLN A 542 -7.61 14.81 -7.92
C GLN A 542 -7.09 15.03 -6.49
N SER A 543 -7.99 15.28 -5.53
CA SER A 543 -7.61 15.46 -4.12
C SER A 543 -6.92 14.23 -3.54
N VAL A 544 -7.38 13.03 -3.89
CA VAL A 544 -6.77 11.76 -3.45
C VAL A 544 -5.36 11.61 -4.04
N ILE A 545 -5.18 11.85 -5.34
CA ILE A 545 -3.86 11.78 -6.00
C ILE A 545 -2.87 12.77 -5.38
N GLU A 546 -3.29 14.03 -5.19
CA GLU A 546 -2.43 15.07 -4.59
C GLU A 546 -2.08 14.75 -3.13
N SER A 547 -3.01 14.16 -2.38
CA SER A 547 -2.77 13.75 -1.00
C SER A 547 -1.82 12.56 -0.92
N ALA A 548 -1.96 11.57 -1.83
CA ALA A 548 -1.05 10.44 -1.93
C ALA A 548 0.37 10.92 -2.28
N ALA A 549 0.51 11.81 -3.27
CA ALA A 549 1.81 12.39 -3.64
C ALA A 549 2.49 13.10 -2.47
N ARG A 550 1.75 13.90 -1.68
CA ARG A 550 2.25 14.54 -0.46
C ARG A 550 2.68 13.53 0.60
N MET A 551 1.92 12.46 0.80
CA MET A 551 2.26 11.39 1.75
C MET A 551 3.57 10.68 1.35
N TYR A 552 3.75 10.30 0.07
CA TYR A 552 5.01 9.68 -0.37
C TYR A 552 6.20 10.61 -0.20
N GLN A 553 6.05 11.89 -0.56
CA GLN A 553 7.10 12.89 -0.39
C GLN A 553 7.48 13.04 1.09
N LYS A 554 6.49 13.17 1.98
CA LYS A 554 6.70 13.26 3.43
C LYS A 554 7.40 12.02 3.96
N THR A 555 6.97 10.83 3.57
CA THR A 555 7.57 9.55 3.98
C THR A 555 9.04 9.46 3.57
N SER A 556 9.37 9.87 2.34
CA SER A 556 10.75 9.86 1.81
C SER A 556 11.72 10.76 2.60
N VAL A 557 11.20 11.70 3.39
CA VAL A 557 11.97 12.63 4.22
C VAL A 557 11.94 12.21 5.69
N ASP A 558 10.76 11.90 6.22
CA ASP A 558 10.53 11.67 7.64
C ASP A 558 11.05 10.31 8.12
N VAL A 559 10.88 9.24 7.33
CA VAL A 559 11.30 7.89 7.74
C VAL A 559 12.82 7.76 7.90
N PRO A 560 13.65 8.31 6.98
CA PRO A 560 15.10 8.42 7.20
C PRO A 560 15.45 9.21 8.47
N GLU A 561 14.71 10.27 8.80
CA GLU A 561 14.91 11.03 10.04
C GLU A 561 14.57 10.20 11.28
N TRP A 562 13.43 9.53 11.29
CA TRP A 562 13.05 8.65 12.40
C TRP A 562 14.03 7.49 12.59
N THR A 563 14.57 6.96 11.50
CA THR A 563 15.61 5.94 11.51
C THR A 563 16.87 6.43 12.20
N LYS A 564 17.33 7.66 11.88
CA LYS A 564 18.44 8.30 12.59
C LYS A 564 18.16 8.44 14.08
N GLN A 565 16.99 8.96 14.44
CA GLN A 565 16.60 9.14 15.83
C GLN A 565 16.53 7.80 16.60
N ALA A 566 16.03 6.74 15.96
CA ALA A 566 15.96 5.41 16.54
C ALA A 566 17.36 4.86 16.87
N VAL A 567 18.31 4.95 15.94
CA VAL A 567 19.69 4.49 16.16
C VAL A 567 20.42 5.34 17.20
N LEU A 568 20.22 6.66 17.19
CA LEU A 568 20.83 7.56 18.19
C LEU A 568 20.35 7.25 19.61
N LYS A 569 19.05 6.95 19.77
CA LYS A 569 18.41 6.60 21.05
C LYS A 569 18.54 5.13 21.44
N GLY A 570 19.12 4.30 20.57
CA GLY A 570 19.29 2.86 20.81
C GLY A 570 18.02 2.02 20.68
N SER A 571 16.99 2.51 19.97
CA SER A 571 15.74 1.79 19.68
C SER A 571 15.87 0.91 18.42
N TYR A 572 16.82 -0.03 18.45
CA TYR A 572 17.20 -0.82 17.27
C TYR A 572 16.09 -1.74 16.76
N ALA A 573 15.18 -2.22 17.62
CA ALA A 573 14.11 -3.14 17.21
C ALA A 573 13.11 -2.49 16.25
N LYS A 574 13.03 -1.15 16.22
CA LYS A 574 12.13 -0.39 15.34
C LYS A 574 12.70 -0.17 13.93
N VAL A 575 14.02 -0.23 13.78
CA VAL A 575 14.70 0.12 12.52
C VAL A 575 14.29 -0.81 11.37
N PRO A 576 14.22 -2.15 11.53
CA PRO A 576 13.76 -3.04 10.45
C PRO A 576 12.37 -2.66 9.91
N SER A 577 11.41 -2.36 10.79
CA SER A 577 10.05 -1.98 10.39
C SER A 577 10.01 -0.61 9.71
N MET A 578 10.78 0.37 10.19
CA MET A 578 10.88 1.69 9.54
C MET A 578 11.44 1.56 8.12
N ARG A 579 12.45 0.71 7.93
CA ARG A 579 13.00 0.43 6.61
C ARG A 579 12.01 -0.28 5.71
N LEU A 580 11.32 -1.29 6.22
CA LEU A 580 10.32 -2.02 5.47
C LEU A 580 9.26 -1.01 4.97
N LEU A 581 8.75 -0.14 5.84
CA LEU A 581 7.80 0.91 5.45
C LEU A 581 8.37 1.81 4.34
N SER A 582 9.60 2.30 4.49
CA SER A 582 10.25 3.15 3.47
C SER A 582 10.41 2.42 2.13
N GLN A 583 10.73 1.13 2.15
CA GLN A 583 10.91 0.33 0.94
C GLN A 583 9.56 0.04 0.27
N GLN A 584 8.57 -0.42 1.04
CA GLN A 584 7.23 -0.74 0.54
C GLN A 584 6.56 0.48 -0.10
N LEU A 585 6.68 1.67 0.53
CA LEU A 585 6.12 2.91 -0.05
C LEU A 585 6.97 3.46 -1.21
N GLY A 586 8.30 3.31 -1.16
CA GLY A 586 9.21 3.75 -2.23
C GLY A 586 9.12 2.92 -3.51
N GLN A 587 8.60 1.69 -3.42
CA GLN A 587 8.38 0.76 -4.52
C GLN A 587 6.88 0.47 -4.74
N SER A 588 5.99 1.31 -4.21
CA SER A 588 4.55 1.06 -4.21
C SER A 588 3.98 0.94 -5.62
N LEU A 589 3.23 -0.16 -5.84
CA LEU A 589 2.41 -0.37 -7.03
C LEU A 589 1.35 0.71 -7.17
N PHE A 590 0.66 1.07 -6.08
CA PHE A 590 -0.37 2.10 -6.11
C PHE A 590 0.19 3.47 -6.50
N SER A 591 1.38 3.83 -6.01
CA SER A 591 2.05 5.08 -6.40
C SER A 591 2.29 5.14 -7.92
N ALA A 592 2.78 4.04 -8.49
CA ALA A 592 3.01 3.93 -9.92
C ALA A 592 1.70 4.03 -10.72
N VAL A 593 0.65 3.32 -10.29
CA VAL A 593 -0.67 3.37 -10.93
C VAL A 593 -1.26 4.77 -10.85
N GLY A 594 -1.29 5.39 -9.67
CA GLY A 594 -1.83 6.73 -9.47
C GLY A 594 -1.16 7.79 -10.35
N GLN A 595 0.17 7.75 -10.48
CA GLN A 595 0.91 8.66 -11.37
C GLN A 595 0.60 8.42 -12.85
N ILE A 596 0.44 7.16 -13.27
CA ILE A 596 0.03 6.82 -14.63
C ILE A 596 -1.39 7.32 -14.90
N GLU A 597 -2.34 7.09 -13.99
CA GLU A 597 -3.72 7.56 -14.11
C GLU A 597 -3.81 9.10 -14.14
N GLU A 598 -2.98 9.80 -13.35
CA GLU A 598 -2.81 11.27 -13.39
C GLU A 598 -2.33 11.74 -14.77
N ALA A 599 -1.33 11.06 -15.34
CA ALA A 599 -0.83 11.40 -16.66
C ALA A 599 -1.86 11.13 -17.76
N ARG A 600 -2.59 10.00 -17.68
CA ARG A 600 -3.69 9.67 -18.59
C ARG A 600 -4.78 10.74 -18.53
N ASN A 601 -5.20 11.14 -17.33
CA ASN A 601 -6.20 12.20 -17.14
C ASN A 601 -5.74 13.55 -17.70
N ALA A 602 -4.47 13.91 -17.50
CA ALA A 602 -3.87 15.13 -18.06
C ALA A 602 -3.94 15.14 -19.59
N LEU A 603 -3.55 14.03 -20.23
CA LEU A 603 -3.58 13.87 -21.69
C LEU A 603 -5.02 13.93 -22.25
N VAL A 604 -5.99 13.28 -21.59
CA VAL A 604 -7.41 13.36 -21.99
C VAL A 604 -7.94 14.80 -21.92
N SER A 605 -7.50 15.54 -20.90
CA SER A 605 -7.86 16.95 -20.70
C SER A 605 -7.13 17.90 -21.65
N GLY A 606 -6.23 17.39 -22.51
CA GLY A 606 -5.42 18.19 -23.43
C GLY A 606 -4.30 18.97 -22.75
N SER A 607 -3.95 18.60 -21.51
CA SER A 607 -2.83 19.17 -20.75
C SER A 607 -1.54 18.38 -21.00
N LYS A 608 -0.39 19.04 -20.87
CA LYS A 608 0.91 18.36 -20.95
C LYS A 608 1.19 17.57 -19.68
N VAL A 609 1.82 16.40 -19.84
CA VAL A 609 2.35 15.63 -18.71
C VAL A 609 3.52 16.41 -18.11
N SER A 610 3.48 16.64 -16.79
CA SER A 610 4.54 17.42 -16.13
C SER A 610 5.88 16.66 -16.09
N ASP A 611 7.00 17.38 -16.17
CA ASP A 611 8.34 16.77 -16.10
C ASP A 611 8.56 15.98 -14.79
N SER A 612 7.94 16.41 -13.68
CA SER A 612 7.97 15.67 -12.41
C SER A 612 7.29 14.33 -12.51
N LEU A 613 6.13 14.29 -13.17
CA LEU A 613 5.35 13.08 -13.35
C LEU A 613 6.07 12.10 -14.30
N VAL A 614 6.63 12.60 -15.41
CA VAL A 614 7.46 11.79 -16.31
C VAL A 614 8.64 11.16 -15.56
N ARG A 615 9.35 11.92 -14.70
CA ARG A 615 10.45 11.37 -13.89
C ARG A 615 9.97 10.30 -12.90
N GLY A 616 8.84 10.52 -12.24
CA GLY A 616 8.26 9.57 -11.29
C GLY A 616 7.89 8.25 -11.97
N ILE A 617 7.13 8.31 -13.07
CA ILE A 617 6.76 7.12 -13.86
C ILE A 617 8.02 6.41 -14.38
N THR A 618 9.03 7.16 -14.87
CA THR A 618 10.30 6.57 -15.32
C THR A 618 11.00 5.80 -14.20
N ALA A 619 10.98 6.31 -12.97
CA ALA A 619 11.58 5.63 -11.82
C ALA A 619 10.83 4.33 -11.50
N HIS A 620 9.50 4.36 -11.52
CA HIS A 620 8.67 3.17 -11.30
C HIS A 620 8.83 2.11 -12.39
N LEU A 621 8.98 2.50 -13.66
CA LEU A 621 9.28 1.56 -14.75
C LEU A 621 10.60 0.83 -14.52
N LYS A 622 11.66 1.57 -14.17
CA LYS A 622 12.96 0.96 -13.84
C LYS A 622 12.86 0.00 -12.66
N GLN A 623 12.07 0.34 -11.64
CA GLN A 623 11.80 -0.56 -10.52
C GLN A 623 11.08 -1.83 -10.99
N ALA A 624 10.02 -1.68 -11.79
CA ALA A 624 9.26 -2.80 -12.34
C ALA A 624 10.11 -3.71 -13.27
N GLU A 625 11.10 -3.16 -13.98
CA GLU A 625 12.07 -3.93 -14.78
C GLU A 625 13.01 -4.77 -13.91
N GLN A 626 13.37 -4.28 -12.73
CA GLN A 626 14.29 -4.94 -11.79
C GLN A 626 13.60 -6.01 -10.93
N GLY A 627 12.27 -5.95 -10.81
CA GLY A 627 11.45 -6.90 -10.05
C GLY A 627 10.01 -6.41 -9.95
N ASP A 628 9.17 -7.15 -9.25
CA ASP A 628 7.79 -6.70 -9.00
C ASP A 628 7.76 -5.52 -8.01
N LEU A 629 6.81 -4.62 -8.24
CA LEU A 629 6.51 -3.50 -7.35
C LEU A 629 5.86 -4.03 -6.07
N ALA A 630 6.02 -3.29 -4.97
CA ALA A 630 5.38 -3.59 -3.70
C ALA A 630 3.87 -3.40 -3.81
N ASP A 631 3.10 -4.47 -3.69
CA ASP A 631 1.65 -4.41 -3.62
C ASP A 631 1.18 -4.31 -2.17
N ASN A 632 0.83 -3.08 -1.77
CA ASN A 632 0.33 -2.78 -0.43
C ASN A 632 -1.20 -2.65 -0.40
N ARG A 633 -1.91 -2.98 -1.49
CA ARG A 633 -3.37 -2.84 -1.55
C ARG A 633 -4.00 -3.76 -0.52
N ASP A 634 -4.76 -3.17 0.39
CA ASP A 634 -5.42 -3.90 1.46
C ASP A 634 -6.83 -4.29 0.99
N TRP A 635 -6.97 -5.54 0.55
CA TRP A 635 -8.26 -6.12 0.19
C TRP A 635 -9.03 -6.65 1.40
N GLU A 636 -8.40 -6.79 2.57
CA GLU A 636 -9.04 -7.26 3.80
C GLU A 636 -9.99 -6.21 4.38
N VAL A 637 -9.82 -4.93 4.01
CA VAL A 637 -10.79 -3.86 4.33
C VAL A 637 -12.17 -4.12 3.75
N LEU A 638 -12.24 -4.86 2.64
CA LEU A 638 -13.49 -5.35 2.06
C LEU A 638 -13.87 -6.67 2.74
N GLN A 639 -14.24 -6.59 4.02
CA GLN A 639 -14.52 -7.77 4.83
C GLN A 639 -15.63 -8.62 4.19
N GLY A 640 -15.24 -9.78 3.67
CA GLY A 640 -16.17 -10.80 3.21
C GLY A 640 -16.65 -11.67 4.36
N LEU A 641 -17.76 -12.38 4.12
CA LEU A 641 -18.25 -13.42 5.02
C LEU A 641 -17.18 -14.43 5.36
N GLY A 642 -16.29 -14.83 4.45
CA GLY A 642 -15.20 -15.79 4.69
C GLY A 642 -15.65 -17.26 4.65
N GLY A 643 -14.91 -18.13 5.34
CA GLY A 643 -15.13 -19.59 5.26
C GLY A 643 -14.66 -20.15 3.91
N ASN A 644 -15.46 -21.04 3.30
CA ASN A 644 -15.15 -21.57 1.97
C ASN A 644 -15.78 -20.76 0.82
N LEU A 645 -16.45 -19.65 1.10
CA LEU A 645 -17.02 -18.80 0.06
C LEU A 645 -15.92 -18.06 -0.70
N PRO A 646 -16.17 -17.63 -1.95
CA PRO A 646 -15.24 -16.79 -2.68
C PRO A 646 -14.81 -15.57 -1.85
N PRO A 647 -13.53 -15.18 -1.86
CA PRO A 647 -13.09 -13.99 -1.14
C PRO A 647 -13.67 -12.74 -1.82
N MET A 648 -13.92 -11.70 -1.03
CA MET A 648 -14.55 -10.47 -1.53
C MET A 648 -13.76 -9.86 -2.70
N LYS A 649 -12.42 -9.89 -2.66
CA LYS A 649 -11.54 -9.46 -3.75
C LYS A 649 -11.96 -10.05 -5.10
N ASP A 650 -12.15 -11.37 -5.17
CA ASP A 650 -12.44 -12.08 -6.42
C ASP A 650 -13.81 -11.69 -6.98
N LEU A 651 -14.75 -11.35 -6.09
CA LEU A 651 -16.10 -10.92 -6.47
C LEU A 651 -16.16 -9.48 -6.93
N VAL A 652 -15.25 -8.61 -6.49
CA VAL A 652 -15.35 -7.15 -6.75
C VAL A 652 -14.16 -6.56 -7.51
N GLN A 653 -13.17 -7.37 -7.89
CA GLN A 653 -12.08 -6.92 -8.74
C GLN A 653 -12.56 -6.53 -10.14
N LEU A 654 -11.90 -5.55 -10.75
CA LEU A 654 -12.22 -5.04 -12.09
C LEU A 654 -11.60 -5.96 -13.16
N GLU A 655 -12.15 -7.17 -13.24
CA GLU A 655 -11.72 -8.28 -14.12
C GLU A 655 -10.25 -8.69 -13.92
N THR A 656 -9.29 -8.06 -14.62
CA THR A 656 -7.87 -8.41 -14.55
C THR A 656 -7.13 -7.61 -13.48
N ASP A 657 -6.36 -8.26 -12.62
CA ASP A 657 -5.61 -7.58 -11.56
C ASP A 657 -4.54 -6.62 -12.13
N VAL A 658 -4.42 -5.44 -11.52
CA VAL A 658 -3.37 -4.46 -11.85
C VAL A 658 -2.06 -4.93 -11.23
N SER A 659 -1.00 -4.98 -12.02
CA SER A 659 0.32 -5.48 -11.61
C SER A 659 1.46 -4.66 -12.21
N SER A 660 2.70 -5.04 -11.91
CA SER A 660 3.88 -4.45 -12.57
C SER A 660 3.86 -4.57 -14.10
N ARG A 661 3.15 -5.55 -14.67
CA ARG A 661 2.98 -5.67 -16.13
C ARG A 661 2.10 -4.54 -16.68
N TRP A 662 1.01 -4.23 -15.98
CA TRP A 662 0.14 -3.09 -16.30
C TRP A 662 0.93 -1.78 -16.24
N VAL A 663 1.75 -1.59 -15.18
CA VAL A 663 2.61 -0.41 -15.03
C VAL A 663 3.62 -0.29 -16.18
N LYS A 664 4.25 -1.39 -16.60
CA LYS A 664 5.18 -1.39 -17.75
C LYS A 664 4.50 -0.94 -19.03
N ALA A 665 3.34 -1.52 -19.33
CA ALA A 665 2.61 -1.25 -20.56
C ALA A 665 2.11 0.21 -20.61
N TRP A 666 1.38 0.65 -19.58
CA TRP A 666 0.81 1.99 -19.56
C TRP A 666 1.83 3.08 -19.27
N GLY A 667 2.78 2.85 -18.38
CA GLY A 667 3.87 3.77 -18.10
C GLY A 667 4.76 3.98 -19.33
N GLY A 668 5.04 2.92 -20.09
CA GLY A 668 5.75 2.98 -21.36
C GLY A 668 5.03 3.87 -22.37
N LEU A 669 3.72 3.67 -22.58
CA LEU A 669 2.93 4.51 -23.47
C LEU A 669 2.95 5.98 -23.06
N VAL A 670 2.67 6.29 -21.80
CA VAL A 670 2.59 7.66 -21.30
C VAL A 670 3.91 8.41 -21.47
N ILE A 671 5.03 7.76 -21.11
CA ILE A 671 6.37 8.37 -21.29
C ILE A 671 6.66 8.58 -22.77
N SER A 672 6.31 7.63 -23.62
CA SER A 672 6.58 7.73 -25.06
C SER A 672 5.74 8.81 -25.73
N LEU A 673 4.50 9.04 -25.27
CA LEU A 673 3.68 10.17 -25.70
C LEU A 673 4.27 11.52 -25.23
N ALA A 674 4.68 11.62 -23.96
CA ALA A 674 5.32 12.83 -23.44
C ALA A 674 6.67 13.10 -24.15
N GLY A 675 7.44 12.06 -24.43
CA GLY A 675 8.68 12.14 -25.20
C GLY A 675 8.44 12.55 -26.65
N PHE A 676 7.37 12.05 -27.28
CA PHE A 676 6.98 12.45 -28.63
C PHE A 676 6.67 13.94 -28.72
N GLU A 677 5.96 14.53 -27.75
CA GLU A 677 5.75 15.98 -27.69
C GLU A 677 7.06 16.78 -27.53
N ALA A 678 8.09 16.16 -26.97
CA ALA A 678 9.44 16.71 -26.85
C ALA A 678 10.33 16.45 -28.09
N GLY A 679 9.77 15.86 -29.16
CA GLY A 679 10.46 15.56 -30.41
C GLY A 679 11.18 14.21 -30.45
N LEU A 680 10.93 13.31 -29.48
CA LEU A 680 11.47 11.95 -29.47
C LEU A 680 10.62 10.98 -30.31
N LYS A 681 11.08 9.75 -30.48
CA LYS A 681 10.31 8.67 -31.13
C LYS A 681 9.18 8.19 -30.20
N LEU A 682 8.02 7.87 -30.78
CA LEU A 682 6.98 7.11 -30.11
C LEU A 682 7.39 5.64 -30.09
N ASP A 683 7.95 5.17 -28.99
CA ASP A 683 8.41 3.80 -28.83
C ASP A 683 7.79 3.14 -27.58
N ILE A 684 6.86 2.24 -27.79
CA ILE A 684 6.11 1.58 -26.71
C ILE A 684 6.66 0.16 -26.47
N GLY A 685 7.63 -0.28 -27.29
CA GLY A 685 8.12 -1.66 -27.31
C GLY A 685 7.04 -2.67 -27.72
N ASP A 686 7.36 -3.95 -27.51
CA ASP A 686 6.40 -5.04 -27.68
C ASP A 686 5.44 -5.08 -26.48
N VAL A 687 4.15 -4.90 -26.75
CA VAL A 687 3.10 -4.92 -25.73
C VAL A 687 2.74 -6.37 -25.45
N SER A 688 3.10 -6.87 -24.27
CA SER A 688 2.56 -8.15 -23.78
C SER A 688 1.09 -7.98 -23.39
N ALA A 689 0.22 -8.86 -23.87
CA ALA A 689 -1.18 -8.91 -23.43
C ALA A 689 -1.35 -9.46 -22.00
N ASP A 690 -0.31 -10.09 -21.44
CA ASP A 690 -0.36 -10.66 -20.09
C ASP A 690 -0.51 -9.57 -19.02
N GLY A 691 -1.55 -9.69 -18.19
CA GLY A 691 -1.89 -8.72 -17.14
C GLY A 691 -2.67 -7.49 -17.62
N LEU A 692 -3.17 -7.50 -18.86
CA LEU A 692 -4.00 -6.46 -19.44
C LEU A 692 -5.40 -7.00 -19.78
N LEU A 693 -6.40 -6.12 -19.74
CA LEU A 693 -7.70 -6.41 -20.35
C LEU A 693 -7.56 -6.50 -21.87
N ALA A 694 -8.45 -7.25 -22.53
CA ALA A 694 -8.44 -7.36 -23.99
C ALA A 694 -8.53 -5.98 -24.67
N THR A 695 -9.34 -5.07 -24.13
CA THR A 695 -9.48 -3.69 -24.62
C THR A 695 -8.22 -2.85 -24.39
N GLU A 696 -7.54 -3.01 -23.24
CA GLU A 696 -6.24 -2.37 -22.97
C GLU A 696 -5.16 -2.86 -23.95
N GLY A 697 -5.09 -4.18 -24.16
CA GLY A 697 -4.15 -4.80 -25.09
C GLY A 697 -4.36 -4.31 -26.52
N ALA A 698 -5.61 -4.30 -27.01
CA ALA A 698 -5.94 -3.80 -28.35
C ALA A 698 -5.63 -2.30 -28.51
N PHE A 699 -5.89 -1.50 -27.47
CA PHE A 699 -5.56 -0.08 -27.43
C PHE A 699 -4.04 0.16 -27.56
N LEU A 700 -3.25 -0.54 -26.74
CA LEU A 700 -1.80 -0.40 -26.69
C LEU A 700 -1.12 -0.91 -27.97
N ASP A 701 -1.61 -2.03 -28.53
CA ASP A 701 -1.14 -2.56 -29.82
C ASP A 701 -1.37 -1.57 -30.97
N GLY A 702 -2.51 -0.87 -30.98
CA GLY A 702 -2.79 0.19 -31.95
C GLY A 702 -1.73 1.30 -31.91
N PHE A 703 -1.37 1.80 -30.72
CA PHE A 703 -0.31 2.79 -30.60
C PHE A 703 1.09 2.24 -30.92
N SER A 704 1.37 0.97 -30.60
CA SER A 704 2.64 0.32 -30.98
C SER A 704 2.78 0.20 -32.50
N LYS A 705 1.73 -0.21 -33.22
CA LYS A 705 1.66 -0.22 -34.70
C LYS A 705 1.89 1.16 -35.28
N LEU A 706 1.23 2.18 -34.73
CA LEU A 706 1.39 3.57 -35.16
C LEU A 706 2.82 4.09 -34.93
N GLY A 707 3.43 3.78 -33.78
CA GLY A 707 4.80 4.16 -33.45
C GLY A 707 5.84 3.54 -34.39
N ARG A 708 5.71 2.24 -34.71
CA ARG A 708 6.56 1.55 -35.70
C ARG A 708 6.44 2.18 -37.08
N TRP A 709 5.22 2.39 -37.54
CA TRP A 709 4.97 3.06 -38.82
C TRP A 709 5.55 4.48 -38.87
N LEU A 710 5.38 5.28 -37.80
CA LEU A 710 5.93 6.64 -37.75
C LEU A 710 7.45 6.67 -37.86
N ASP A 711 8.14 5.66 -37.35
CA ASP A 711 9.60 5.56 -37.47
C ASP A 711 10.04 5.20 -38.89
N GLU A 712 9.36 4.26 -39.53
CA GLU A 712 9.59 3.88 -40.93
C GLU A 712 9.28 5.02 -41.89
N ALA A 713 8.14 5.68 -41.70
CA ALA A 713 7.68 6.80 -42.54
C ALA A 713 8.58 8.04 -42.42
N LYS A 714 9.30 8.21 -41.30
CA LYS A 714 10.33 9.27 -41.17
C LYS A 714 11.60 8.99 -41.98
N GLN A 715 11.82 7.74 -42.39
CA GLN A 715 13.03 7.31 -43.08
C GLN A 715 12.83 7.12 -44.59
N SER A 716 11.59 6.87 -45.03
CA SER A 716 11.27 6.55 -46.43
C SER A 716 10.00 7.26 -46.92
N GLU A 717 10.02 7.80 -48.14
CA GLU A 717 8.83 8.34 -48.80
C GLU A 717 7.88 7.22 -49.25
N GLY A 718 6.57 7.47 -49.24
CA GLY A 718 5.57 6.56 -49.79
C GLY A 718 5.19 5.37 -48.89
N VAL A 719 5.60 5.36 -47.61
CA VAL A 719 5.20 4.31 -46.67
C VAL A 719 3.72 4.47 -46.31
N GLU A 720 2.88 3.50 -46.67
CA GLU A 720 1.45 3.52 -46.36
C GLU A 720 1.18 3.39 -44.86
N ALA A 721 0.15 4.07 -44.38
CA ALA A 721 -0.26 3.97 -42.99
C ALA A 721 -0.88 2.60 -42.69
N PRO A 722 -0.69 2.04 -41.48
CA PRO A 722 -1.39 0.84 -41.10
C PRO A 722 -2.91 1.08 -41.13
N GLU A 723 -3.62 0.25 -41.88
CA GLU A 723 -5.08 0.24 -41.87
C GLU A 723 -5.60 -0.39 -40.56
N GLY A 724 -6.76 0.08 -40.12
CA GLY A 724 -7.47 -0.53 -38.98
C GLY A 724 -6.70 -0.51 -37.67
N VAL A 725 -5.91 0.53 -37.40
CA VAL A 725 -5.03 0.67 -36.21
C VAL A 725 -5.76 0.33 -34.91
N PHE A 726 -7.04 0.70 -34.79
CA PHE A 726 -7.86 0.48 -33.59
C PHE A 726 -9.07 -0.43 -33.86
N ASP A 727 -9.09 -1.18 -34.96
CA ASP A 727 -10.23 -2.01 -35.34
C ASP A 727 -10.49 -3.12 -34.32
N ALA A 728 -9.43 -3.75 -33.79
CA ALA A 728 -9.56 -4.74 -32.72
C ALA A 728 -10.25 -4.17 -31.46
N LEU A 729 -9.94 -2.93 -31.08
CA LEU A 729 -10.61 -2.27 -29.95
C LEU A 729 -12.09 -2.00 -30.27
N ILE A 730 -12.38 -1.52 -31.47
CA ILE A 730 -13.75 -1.23 -31.94
C ILE A 730 -14.58 -2.51 -32.01
N GLU A 731 -14.03 -3.60 -32.54
CA GLU A 731 -14.68 -4.91 -32.64
C GLU A 731 -15.03 -5.46 -31.26
N LEU A 732 -14.08 -5.45 -30.31
CA LEU A 732 -14.32 -5.89 -28.94
C LEU A 732 -15.48 -5.14 -28.27
N LEU A 733 -15.64 -3.85 -28.58
CA LEU A 733 -16.74 -3.02 -28.07
C LEU A 733 -18.05 -3.26 -28.82
N ALA A 734 -18.00 -3.49 -30.14
CA ALA A 734 -19.17 -3.74 -30.98
C ALA A 734 -19.82 -5.10 -30.69
N GLU A 735 -19.01 -6.12 -30.42
CA GLU A 735 -19.48 -7.48 -30.15
C GLU A 735 -20.14 -7.61 -28.76
N GLY A 736 -20.02 -6.59 -27.89
CA GLY A 736 -20.60 -6.61 -26.55
C GLY A 736 -20.00 -7.70 -25.66
N LYS A 737 -18.76 -8.12 -25.92
CA LYS A 737 -18.07 -9.21 -25.20
C LYS A 737 -17.64 -8.84 -23.77
N SER A 738 -18.01 -7.67 -23.28
CA SER A 738 -17.69 -7.23 -21.92
C SER A 738 -18.47 -8.05 -20.88
N GLU A 739 -17.79 -8.55 -19.86
CA GLU A 739 -18.44 -9.32 -18.79
C GLU A 739 -19.24 -8.44 -17.83
N THR A 740 -18.96 -7.14 -17.80
CA THR A 740 -19.57 -6.18 -16.87
C THR A 740 -19.92 -4.86 -17.54
N ARG A 741 -20.87 -4.13 -16.92
CA ARG A 741 -21.22 -2.75 -17.32
C ARG A 741 -20.01 -1.83 -17.24
N TRP A 742 -19.20 -1.97 -16.19
CA TRP A 742 -17.95 -1.23 -16.04
C TRP A 742 -17.02 -1.40 -17.23
N SER A 743 -16.73 -2.64 -17.65
CA SER A 743 -15.80 -2.91 -18.76
C SER A 743 -16.27 -2.32 -20.07
N SER A 744 -17.59 -2.32 -20.30
CA SER A 744 -18.20 -1.65 -21.44
C SER A 744 -17.91 -0.16 -21.42
N VAL A 745 -18.12 0.51 -20.28
CA VAL A 745 -17.88 1.95 -20.11
C VAL A 745 -16.39 2.29 -20.17
N TYR A 746 -15.53 1.48 -19.54
CA TYR A 746 -14.08 1.64 -19.55
C TYR A 746 -13.51 1.57 -20.97
N GLY A 747 -13.98 0.63 -21.78
CA GLY A 747 -13.59 0.55 -23.19
C GLY A 747 -13.95 1.80 -24.02
N LEU A 748 -15.05 2.48 -23.70
CA LEU A 748 -15.40 3.76 -24.32
C LEU A 748 -14.45 4.88 -23.89
N TYR A 749 -14.03 4.89 -22.62
CA TYR A 749 -12.99 5.80 -22.17
C TYR A 749 -11.66 5.57 -22.89
N LEU A 750 -11.32 4.32 -23.21
CA LEU A 750 -10.14 4.03 -24.04
C LEU A 750 -10.28 4.60 -25.47
N LEU A 751 -11.44 4.51 -26.11
CA LEU A 751 -11.65 5.16 -27.42
C LEU A 751 -11.51 6.69 -27.35
N ILE A 752 -11.98 7.30 -26.25
CA ILE A 752 -11.82 8.73 -25.99
C ILE A 752 -10.34 9.08 -25.81
N GLU A 753 -9.61 8.31 -25.00
CA GLU A 753 -8.16 8.44 -24.81
C GLU A 753 -7.44 8.33 -26.16
N ALA A 754 -7.77 7.34 -26.99
CA ALA A 754 -7.15 7.14 -28.31
C ALA A 754 -7.33 8.38 -29.20
N THR A 755 -8.56 8.89 -29.25
CA THR A 755 -8.91 10.09 -30.02
C THR A 755 -8.12 11.30 -29.54
N LYS A 756 -7.98 11.47 -28.22
CA LYS A 756 -7.26 12.61 -27.61
C LYS A 756 -5.75 12.50 -27.81
N TYR A 757 -5.18 11.32 -27.69
CA TYR A 757 -3.74 11.12 -27.90
C TYR A 757 -3.37 11.35 -29.36
N LEU A 758 -4.20 10.89 -30.32
CA LEU A 758 -4.04 11.21 -31.74
C LEU A 758 -4.16 12.72 -32.01
N GLU A 759 -5.04 13.44 -31.31
CA GLU A 759 -5.14 14.90 -31.40
C GLU A 759 -3.86 15.61 -30.98
N ILE A 760 -3.29 15.20 -29.85
CA ILE A 760 -2.02 15.73 -29.34
C ILE A 760 -0.89 15.45 -30.32
N MET A 761 -0.77 14.20 -30.77
CA MET A 761 0.25 13.80 -31.74
C MET A 761 0.14 14.57 -33.06
N LEU A 762 -1.08 14.70 -33.59
CA LEU A 762 -1.32 15.43 -34.83
C LEU A 762 -0.97 16.90 -34.68
N GLY A 763 -1.35 17.54 -33.57
CA GLY A 763 -0.99 18.94 -33.30
C GLY A 763 0.53 19.17 -33.27
N HIS A 764 1.28 18.23 -32.67
CA HIS A 764 2.74 18.30 -32.66
C HIS A 764 3.35 18.13 -34.06
N LEU A 765 2.87 17.14 -34.83
CA LEU A 765 3.31 16.90 -36.21
C LEU A 765 2.98 18.08 -37.13
N GLU A 766 1.79 18.68 -36.98
CA GLU A 766 1.37 19.87 -37.72
C GLU A 766 2.28 21.07 -37.42
N GLU A 767 2.67 21.26 -36.15
CA GLU A 767 3.64 22.31 -35.77
C GLU A 767 5.01 22.05 -36.39
N ALA A 768 5.50 20.81 -36.35
CA ALA A 768 6.77 20.41 -36.94
C ALA A 768 6.78 20.56 -38.48
N ALA A 769 5.64 20.36 -39.14
CA ALA A 769 5.48 20.52 -40.59
C ALA A 769 5.38 21.99 -41.04
N LYS A 770 5.31 22.97 -40.12
CA LYS A 770 5.21 24.39 -40.50
C LYS A 770 6.49 24.88 -41.22
N PRO A 771 6.36 25.74 -42.25
CA PRO A 771 7.51 26.35 -42.92
C PRO A 771 8.34 27.20 -41.94
N SER A 772 9.64 26.92 -41.79
CA SER A 772 10.53 27.66 -40.88
C SER A 772 11.31 28.78 -41.60
N GLY A 773 11.37 29.97 -40.99
CA GLY A 773 12.14 31.14 -41.46
C GLY A 773 11.50 32.49 -41.11
N SER A 774 12.30 33.47 -40.65
CA SER A 774 11.86 34.86 -40.45
C SER A 774 12.33 35.76 -41.60
N GLY A 775 11.43 36.54 -42.19
CA GLY A 775 11.70 37.45 -43.32
C GLY A 775 11.40 36.88 -44.71
N LYS A 776 12.01 37.46 -45.76
CA LYS A 776 11.75 37.15 -47.19
C LYS A 776 12.20 35.76 -47.67
N ILE A 777 12.72 34.91 -46.78
CA ILE A 777 13.16 33.54 -47.10
C ILE A 777 12.42 32.56 -46.18
N LYS A 778 11.29 32.03 -46.67
CA LYS A 778 10.58 30.90 -46.03
C LYS A 778 11.10 29.60 -46.64
N LYS A 779 11.64 28.68 -45.84
CA LYS A 779 11.86 27.30 -46.31
C LYS A 779 10.50 26.64 -46.51
N LYS A 780 10.32 25.89 -47.60
CA LYS A 780 9.11 25.08 -47.82
C LYS A 780 8.98 24.03 -46.71
N ALA A 781 7.74 23.67 -46.38
CA ALA A 781 7.45 22.57 -45.45
C ALA A 781 8.07 21.27 -45.99
N ASP A 782 8.54 20.42 -45.07
CA ASP A 782 9.07 19.10 -45.40
C ASP A 782 7.96 18.23 -46.00
N PRO A 783 8.07 17.82 -47.29
CA PRO A 783 7.04 17.02 -47.96
C PRO A 783 6.73 15.70 -47.23
N LEU A 784 7.74 15.09 -46.61
CA LEU A 784 7.60 13.84 -45.86
C LEU A 784 6.72 14.04 -44.62
N LEU A 785 6.98 15.11 -43.86
CA LEU A 785 6.17 15.45 -42.68
C LEU A 785 4.74 15.82 -43.05
N VAL A 786 4.53 16.49 -44.20
CA VAL A 786 3.19 16.81 -44.70
C VAL A 786 2.40 15.54 -45.06
N ASP A 787 3.04 14.55 -45.68
CA ASP A 787 2.44 13.23 -45.95
C ASP A 787 2.07 12.49 -44.66
N ILE A 788 3.01 12.43 -43.69
CA ILE A 788 2.77 11.82 -42.37
C ILE A 788 1.58 12.48 -41.66
N VAL A 789 1.50 13.81 -41.65
CA VAL A 789 0.36 14.56 -41.07
C VAL A 789 -0.95 14.16 -41.74
N GLY A 790 -0.97 14.05 -43.08
CA GLY A 790 -2.14 13.61 -43.83
C GLY A 790 -2.60 12.21 -43.44
N LYS A 791 -1.66 11.27 -43.31
CA LYS A 791 -1.90 9.87 -42.95
C LYS A 791 -2.36 9.68 -41.49
N VAL A 792 -1.72 10.35 -40.52
CA VAL A 792 -2.17 10.34 -39.11
C VAL A 792 -3.56 10.94 -38.97
N ARG A 793 -3.85 12.02 -39.73
CA ARG A 793 -5.20 12.59 -39.79
C ARG A 793 -6.21 11.60 -40.37
N GLY A 794 -5.80 10.79 -41.36
CA GLY A 794 -6.56 9.67 -41.90
C GLY A 794 -6.93 8.66 -40.81
N VAL A 795 -5.95 8.15 -40.05
CA VAL A 795 -6.15 7.22 -38.92
C VAL A 795 -7.12 7.80 -37.88
N LYS A 796 -6.95 9.08 -37.51
CA LYS A 796 -7.86 9.77 -36.58
C LYS A 796 -9.30 9.83 -37.13
N ASN A 797 -9.46 10.18 -38.41
CA ASN A 797 -10.78 10.29 -39.02
C ASN A 797 -11.46 8.91 -39.14
N ASP A 798 -10.72 7.86 -39.47
CA ASP A 798 -11.22 6.49 -39.49
C ASP A 798 -11.71 6.06 -38.10
N LEU A 799 -10.88 6.24 -37.06
CA LEU A 799 -11.28 5.99 -35.67
C LEU A 799 -12.54 6.78 -35.31
N ARG A 800 -12.63 8.05 -35.70
CA ARG A 800 -13.79 8.90 -35.40
C ARG A 800 -15.07 8.40 -36.08
N GLU A 801 -15.03 8.09 -37.38
CA GLU A 801 -16.21 7.62 -38.11
C GLU A 801 -16.69 6.27 -37.57
N LYS A 802 -15.78 5.33 -37.32
CA LYS A 802 -16.12 4.03 -36.70
C LYS A 802 -16.64 4.19 -35.26
N SER A 803 -16.06 5.13 -34.49
CA SER A 803 -16.52 5.42 -33.13
C SER A 803 -17.91 6.06 -33.08
N LYS A 804 -18.35 6.79 -34.12
CA LYS A 804 -19.73 7.32 -34.17
C LYS A 804 -20.76 6.19 -34.23
N VAL A 805 -20.50 5.15 -35.01
CA VAL A 805 -21.38 3.97 -35.11
C VAL A 805 -21.49 3.28 -33.75
N LEU A 806 -20.38 3.14 -33.03
CA LEU A 806 -20.39 2.64 -31.65
C LEU A 806 -21.15 3.58 -30.70
N ALA A 807 -20.97 4.89 -30.82
CA ALA A 807 -21.63 5.89 -29.98
C ALA A 807 -23.17 5.90 -30.17
N GLU A 808 -23.65 5.61 -31.38
CA GLU A 808 -25.07 5.37 -31.66
C GLU A 808 -25.56 4.08 -30.97
N GLY A 809 -24.74 3.03 -30.97
CA GLY A 809 -24.98 1.79 -30.24
C GLY A 809 -25.08 1.95 -28.71
N LEU A 810 -24.47 2.98 -28.12
CA LEU A 810 -24.59 3.30 -26.70
C LEU A 810 -26.00 3.70 -26.26
N GLY A 811 -26.87 4.09 -27.20
CA GLY A 811 -28.29 4.29 -26.91
C GLY A 811 -28.93 3.03 -26.31
N LYS A 812 -28.51 1.84 -26.76
CA LYS A 812 -28.98 0.55 -26.25
C LYS A 812 -28.66 0.33 -24.77
N LEU A 813 -27.53 0.86 -24.29
CA LEU A 813 -27.16 0.79 -22.89
C LEU A 813 -28.12 1.61 -22.01
N LEU A 814 -28.61 2.76 -22.52
CA LEU A 814 -29.59 3.61 -21.85
C LEU A 814 -31.02 3.05 -21.96
N GLU A 815 -31.36 2.42 -23.09
CA GLU A 815 -32.64 1.71 -23.27
C GLU A 815 -32.74 0.52 -22.31
N ALA A 816 -31.66 -0.25 -22.14
CA ALA A 816 -31.59 -1.33 -21.16
C ALA A 816 -31.83 -0.80 -19.73
N ASP A 817 -31.26 0.35 -19.38
CA ASP A 817 -31.48 0.99 -18.07
C ASP A 817 -32.96 1.39 -17.85
N GLN A 818 -33.69 1.76 -18.91
CA GLN A 818 -35.14 2.07 -18.84
C GLN A 818 -36.02 0.83 -18.70
N ALA A 819 -35.52 -0.34 -19.11
CA ALA A 819 -36.24 -1.61 -19.03
C ALA A 819 -36.12 -2.28 -17.65
N ILE A 820 -35.28 -1.75 -16.74
CA ILE A 820 -35.11 -2.28 -15.39
C ILE A 820 -36.37 -1.97 -14.56
N ASP A 821 -37.02 -3.03 -14.09
CA ASP A 821 -38.11 -2.91 -13.11
C ASP A 821 -37.54 -2.76 -11.69
N TRP A 822 -37.38 -1.51 -11.26
CA TRP A 822 -36.85 -1.18 -9.94
C TRP A 822 -37.73 -1.66 -8.78
N ALA A 823 -39.03 -1.85 -8.99
CA ALA A 823 -39.91 -2.42 -7.97
C ALA A 823 -39.58 -3.91 -7.77
N THR A 824 -39.33 -4.64 -8.86
CA THR A 824 -38.88 -6.04 -8.79
C THR A 824 -37.48 -6.15 -8.19
N VAL A 825 -36.53 -5.29 -8.58
CA VAL A 825 -35.17 -5.25 -8.00
C VAL A 825 -35.23 -5.01 -6.48
N GLY A 826 -36.11 -4.12 -6.01
CA GLY A 826 -36.28 -3.81 -4.59
C GLY A 826 -37.13 -4.80 -3.79
N SER A 827 -37.85 -5.70 -4.46
CA SER A 827 -38.85 -6.57 -3.82
C SER A 827 -38.24 -7.53 -2.80
N GLY A 828 -38.68 -7.42 -1.55
CA GLY A 828 -38.19 -8.24 -0.43
C GLY A 828 -36.87 -7.75 0.18
N PHE A 829 -36.32 -6.64 -0.30
CA PHE A 829 -35.16 -5.97 0.26
C PHE A 829 -35.55 -4.64 0.91
N PHE A 830 -36.32 -3.81 0.22
CA PHE A 830 -36.69 -2.51 0.76
C PHE A 830 -38.16 -2.55 1.18
N ASN A 831 -38.43 -2.24 2.44
CA ASN A 831 -39.80 -2.07 2.94
C ASN A 831 -40.46 -0.77 2.41
N ASP A 832 -39.67 0.05 1.73
CA ASP A 832 -40.03 1.37 1.23
C ASP A 832 -39.88 1.37 -0.30
N GLU A 833 -41.01 1.32 -1.01
CA GLU A 833 -41.06 1.39 -2.47
C GLU A 833 -40.54 2.74 -3.01
N GLU A 834 -40.66 3.81 -2.23
CA GLU A 834 -40.13 5.14 -2.57
C GLU A 834 -38.60 5.09 -2.59
N PHE A 835 -37.98 4.49 -1.57
CA PHE A 835 -36.53 4.29 -1.52
C PHE A 835 -36.01 3.50 -2.74
N ALA A 836 -36.66 2.38 -3.08
CA ALA A 836 -36.26 1.56 -4.23
C ALA A 836 -36.35 2.33 -5.56
N THR A 837 -37.40 3.14 -5.71
CA THR A 837 -37.63 3.96 -6.90
C THR A 837 -36.60 5.10 -7.01
N GLU A 838 -36.30 5.80 -5.92
CA GLU A 838 -35.30 6.87 -5.91
C GLU A 838 -33.89 6.33 -6.16
N LEU A 839 -33.53 5.22 -5.53
CA LEU A 839 -32.27 4.52 -5.80
C LEU A 839 -32.12 4.17 -7.29
N GLY A 840 -33.19 3.66 -7.90
CA GLY A 840 -33.21 3.37 -9.32
C GLY A 840 -32.93 4.60 -10.18
N LYS A 841 -33.57 5.73 -9.85
CA LYS A 841 -33.32 7.02 -10.54
C LYS A 841 -31.87 7.47 -10.39
N GLU A 842 -31.27 7.33 -9.20
CA GLU A 842 -29.88 7.70 -8.96
C GLU A 842 -28.90 6.84 -9.77
N ILE A 843 -29.09 5.52 -9.80
CA ILE A 843 -28.25 4.61 -10.59
C ILE A 843 -28.37 4.92 -12.08
N VAL A 844 -29.59 5.10 -12.59
CA VAL A 844 -29.83 5.45 -14.01
C VAL A 844 -29.19 6.81 -14.34
N ALA A 845 -29.31 7.79 -13.46
CA ALA A 845 -28.70 9.11 -13.66
C ALA A 845 -27.16 9.02 -13.72
N ALA A 846 -26.54 8.27 -12.81
CA ALA A 846 -25.10 8.04 -12.77
C ALA A 846 -24.60 7.37 -14.06
N ARG A 847 -25.23 6.25 -14.47
CA ARG A 847 -24.93 5.54 -15.71
C ARG A 847 -25.10 6.42 -16.94
N ARG A 848 -26.16 7.24 -16.96
CA ARG A 848 -26.47 8.13 -18.08
C ARG A 848 -25.40 9.20 -18.28
N GLU A 849 -24.91 9.82 -17.23
CA GLU A 849 -23.85 10.84 -17.35
C GLU A 849 -22.59 10.24 -17.98
N ALA A 850 -22.17 9.03 -17.58
CA ALA A 850 -21.02 8.34 -18.15
C ALA A 850 -21.17 8.09 -19.66
N VAL A 851 -22.33 7.58 -20.07
CA VAL A 851 -22.64 7.32 -21.47
C VAL A 851 -22.75 8.61 -22.28
N VAL A 852 -23.45 9.62 -21.78
CA VAL A 852 -23.62 10.92 -22.48
C VAL A 852 -22.28 11.63 -22.64
N ARG A 853 -21.41 11.56 -21.63
CA ARG A 853 -20.04 12.09 -21.72
C ARG A 853 -19.26 11.38 -22.83
N ALA A 854 -19.32 10.06 -22.88
CA ALA A 854 -18.69 9.28 -23.95
C ALA A 854 -19.24 9.63 -25.34
N GLN A 855 -20.56 9.72 -25.48
CA GLN A 855 -21.21 10.13 -26.73
C GLN A 855 -20.81 11.55 -27.16
N THR A 856 -20.69 12.48 -26.23
CA THR A 856 -20.31 13.87 -26.53
C THR A 856 -18.89 13.92 -27.09
N ILE A 857 -17.95 13.24 -26.44
CA ILE A 857 -16.54 13.25 -26.85
C ILE A 857 -16.33 12.49 -28.16
N LEU A 858 -16.93 11.29 -28.30
CA LEU A 858 -16.81 10.48 -29.51
C LEU A 858 -17.59 11.07 -30.71
N GLY A 859 -18.75 11.68 -30.47
CA GLY A 859 -19.55 12.35 -31.49
C GLY A 859 -18.95 13.67 -32.00
N GLY A 860 -17.90 14.18 -31.34
CA GLY A 860 -17.19 15.40 -31.74
C GLY A 860 -18.01 16.68 -31.58
N LYS A 861 -18.99 16.70 -30.66
CA LYS A 861 -19.58 17.95 -30.16
C LYS A 861 -18.65 18.48 -29.07
N LYS A 862 -18.13 19.69 -29.26
CA LYS A 862 -17.23 20.35 -28.32
C LYS A 862 -17.92 20.66 -26.99
#